data_AF-A0A0F3IHE5-F1
#
_entry.id   AF-A0A0F3IHE5-F1
#
_cell.length_a   1.000
_cell.length_b   1.000
_cell.length_c   1.000
_cell.angle_alpha   90.00
_cell.angle_beta   90.00
_cell.angle_gamma   90.00
#
_symmetry.space_group_name_H-M   'P 1'
#
loop_
_entity.id
_entity.type
_entity.pdbx_description
1 polymer ?
#
loop_
_entity_poly.entity_id
_entity_poly.type
_entity_poly.pdbx_seq_one_letter_code
_entity_poly.pdbx_strand_id
1 'polypeptide(L)'
;MIGVIALTHLIGYCNFPKWKKDQLSLSNCGTQVLSDVLAKSGKSQAAQTVLTAKPKQKSGFSLQELQQLAKRHDYNLVGLRLKPEDLKQITLPAIAQVEWQNGKGHYWEIAERDGDLLKLYDPQNHDYYEQTIQEFSQQWHGAVLVFAQADKAKSTLPGKQLALNDMATINGGCCGLPAPPDDLGEPDAPDQECKTCPCPNGHGQPVWKVNPITMNFYMKDIPLWYTPAKGPAIEFKLSYNSQSTTNYYEPFGNKWQFSYGTFLVEAPGGNVSVFLPDGKQLIFVKTTNGYQLAAKYGETSKLEKIATNSFTLTETNGMVYSYGIPGGTDSQQVFLTTITDAYSNKVTFSYNSNAQLVGVTDADGKTSVLDYNAEGLVAKITDPFGRFAQFSYNPERDLVELVDMGGIKTQLGYDADKYLSSIDFGQGIWAIYTEPSDGVDNGSNPYPAPGKTMWENYRITITSPMGSQQEYYYDGYNKDSWYVSANDYVHYKSSDINNYRKAPKTLYEVNNPSSTGEYGIVTSIRRPMGDRKYYEYNAARLITSLSYNNDPSGVYSYKYNGLNYVTQTTLPNGLVTKLAYAANNEDLISITDSRGIQSFEYNPYHDITAATDRKGNKTAIEYNGFGQASKTTDPLGVVTEYLYDADQRLNQINRDGKVLLNQSYDTQGRVSSRTGIDGVTIGFAYDNLDRMTQITYPDGKNTVLTWSAVRPSLIEHISLRDGRTAYFSYDAEQRLTININAENGQSRYEYDKNGNLIRFIDTNSTATLWQYDANDRVSRKTYDDGKQEVYTWNSRDSLDSKRNARGKTTYFSYNSNGGLTTINFSLSRKRHSL
;
A
#
# COMPACT_ATOMS: atom_id res chain seq x y z
N MET A 1 5.73 8.04 29.98
CA MET A 1 6.09 7.96 28.54
C MET A 1 5.25 6.97 27.71
N ILE A 2 4.47 6.04 28.30
CA ILE A 2 3.66 5.05 27.53
C ILE A 2 2.33 5.62 26.99
N GLY A 3 1.94 6.85 27.36
CA GLY A 3 0.63 7.43 27.01
C GLY A 3 0.56 8.30 25.74
N VAL A 4 1.67 8.48 25.01
CA VAL A 4 1.77 9.47 23.91
C VAL A 4 1.64 8.84 22.52
N ILE A 5 1.76 7.51 22.41
CA ILE A 5 1.62 6.78 21.13
C ILE A 5 0.14 6.51 20.79
N ALA A 6 -0.78 6.70 21.75
CA ALA A 6 -2.15 6.17 21.68
C ALA A 6 -3.23 7.11 21.10
N LEU A 7 -2.91 8.33 20.63
CA LEU A 7 -3.94 9.27 20.12
C LEU A 7 -3.77 9.75 18.67
N THR A 8 -2.65 9.43 18.01
CA THR A 8 -2.50 9.61 16.55
C THR A 8 -2.98 8.39 15.73
N HIS A 9 -3.41 7.32 16.40
CA HIS A 9 -3.75 6.01 15.79
C HIS A 9 -5.26 5.80 15.49
N LEU A 10 -6.04 6.86 15.34
CA LEU A 10 -7.47 6.80 15.03
C LEU A 10 -7.76 7.72 13.85
N ILE A 11 -7.59 7.20 12.63
CA ILE A 11 -8.32 7.50 11.38
C ILE A 11 -7.51 6.80 10.27
N GLY A 12 -8.04 5.67 9.79
CA GLY A 12 -7.56 5.07 8.54
C GLY A 12 -8.08 5.92 7.38
N TYR A 13 -7.16 6.37 6.54
CA TYR A 13 -7.47 7.11 5.33
C TYR A 13 -7.87 6.11 4.23
N CYS A 14 -8.78 6.49 3.34
CA CYS A 14 -9.10 5.73 2.14
C CYS A 14 -8.72 6.60 0.94
N ASN A 15 -7.72 6.18 0.17
CA ASN A 15 -7.16 6.86 -1.02
C ASN A 15 -8.02 6.61 -2.26
N PHE A 16 -8.23 7.62 -3.13
CA PHE A 16 -8.69 7.47 -4.55
C PHE A 16 -8.37 8.70 -5.46
N PRO A 17 -7.83 8.51 -6.70
CA PRO A 17 -7.73 9.33 -7.96
C PRO A 17 -8.93 9.32 -8.98
N LYS A 18 -8.95 10.32 -9.91
CA LYS A 18 -10.12 10.86 -10.69
C LYS A 18 -10.62 9.89 -11.73
N TRP A 19 -11.94 9.73 -11.91
CA TRP A 19 -12.48 9.02 -13.07
C TRP A 19 -13.63 9.73 -13.78
N LYS A 20 -13.43 9.93 -15.09
CA LYS A 20 -14.39 10.51 -16.02
C LYS A 20 -15.37 9.45 -16.51
N LYS A 21 -16.66 9.72 -16.31
CA LYS A 21 -17.81 8.89 -16.69
C LYS A 21 -17.92 8.72 -18.21
N ASP A 22 -17.94 7.47 -18.69
CA ASP A 22 -18.98 6.92 -19.58
C ASP A 22 -18.59 5.50 -20.07
N GLN A 23 -19.47 4.51 -19.86
CA GLN A 23 -19.30 3.08 -20.23
C GLN A 23 -19.21 2.78 -21.74
N LEU A 24 -19.07 3.81 -22.60
CA LEU A 24 -18.77 3.66 -24.04
C LEU A 24 -17.40 4.26 -24.39
N SER A 25 -16.67 4.75 -23.39
CA SER A 25 -15.39 5.47 -23.52
C SER A 25 -14.15 4.57 -23.57
N LEU A 26 -14.29 3.25 -23.66
CA LEU A 26 -13.15 2.31 -23.69
C LEU A 26 -12.89 1.68 -25.06
N SER A 27 -13.70 2.12 -26.02
CA SER A 27 -13.58 1.80 -27.44
C SER A 27 -13.49 3.09 -28.26
N ASN A 28 -13.12 4.19 -27.58
CA ASN A 28 -13.12 5.56 -28.11
C ASN A 28 -11.71 6.12 -28.29
N CYS A 29 -10.62 5.37 -28.02
CA CYS A 29 -9.24 5.86 -28.20
C CYS A 29 -9.07 6.49 -29.60
N GLY A 30 -9.70 5.90 -30.62
CA GLY A 30 -9.77 6.45 -31.96
C GLY A 30 -10.51 7.80 -32.07
N THR A 31 -11.66 7.97 -31.41
CA THR A 31 -12.39 9.26 -31.42
C THR A 31 -11.81 10.29 -30.48
N GLN A 32 -11.12 9.89 -29.41
CA GLN A 32 -10.37 10.78 -28.52
C GLN A 32 -9.18 11.38 -29.27
N VAL A 33 -8.35 10.55 -29.91
CA VAL A 33 -7.24 11.04 -30.74
C VAL A 33 -7.76 11.88 -31.91
N LEU A 34 -8.81 11.43 -32.61
CA LEU A 34 -9.38 12.22 -33.70
C LEU A 34 -9.97 13.56 -33.23
N SER A 35 -10.61 13.59 -32.07
CA SER A 35 -11.13 14.81 -31.46
C SER A 35 -9.99 15.78 -31.14
N ASP A 36 -8.89 15.29 -30.56
CA ASP A 36 -7.73 16.10 -30.23
C ASP A 36 -7.06 16.69 -31.48
N VAL A 37 -6.84 15.86 -32.51
CA VAL A 37 -6.32 16.28 -33.82
C VAL A 37 -7.22 17.36 -34.45
N LEU A 38 -8.55 17.20 -34.39
CA LEU A 38 -9.50 18.19 -34.90
C LEU A 38 -9.48 19.50 -34.10
N ALA A 39 -9.34 19.43 -32.78
CA ALA A 39 -9.26 20.60 -31.91
C ALA A 39 -7.98 21.41 -32.20
N LYS A 40 -6.83 20.73 -32.29
CA LYS A 40 -5.54 21.32 -32.70
C LYS A 40 -5.58 21.95 -34.10
N SER A 41 -6.43 21.42 -34.97
CA SER A 41 -6.67 21.95 -36.31
C SER A 41 -7.72 23.08 -36.38
N GLY A 42 -8.13 23.65 -35.23
CA GLY A 42 -9.07 24.77 -35.15
C GLY A 42 -10.54 24.40 -35.36
N LYS A 43 -10.89 23.10 -35.37
CA LYS A 43 -12.26 22.60 -35.60
C LYS A 43 -12.96 22.19 -34.30
N SER A 44 -13.00 23.07 -33.30
CA SER A 44 -13.48 22.76 -31.94
C SER A 44 -14.91 22.17 -31.88
N GLN A 45 -15.84 22.64 -32.74
CA GLN A 45 -17.21 22.09 -32.79
C GLN A 45 -17.25 20.66 -33.34
N ALA A 46 -16.42 20.38 -34.35
CA ALA A 46 -16.29 19.04 -34.90
C ALA A 46 -15.60 18.11 -33.90
N ALA A 47 -14.58 18.59 -33.20
CA ALA A 47 -13.90 17.86 -32.13
C ALA A 47 -14.87 17.40 -31.04
N GLN A 48 -15.75 18.29 -30.57
CA GLN A 48 -16.79 17.94 -29.59
C GLN A 48 -17.79 16.92 -30.15
N THR A 49 -18.17 17.06 -31.42
CA THR A 49 -19.12 16.15 -32.07
C THR A 49 -18.52 14.74 -32.24
N VAL A 50 -17.27 14.66 -32.70
CA VAL A 50 -16.52 13.40 -32.87
C VAL A 50 -16.32 12.68 -31.54
N LEU A 51 -16.03 13.41 -30.46
CA LEU A 51 -15.83 12.83 -29.13
C LEU A 51 -17.07 12.08 -28.62
N THR A 52 -18.26 12.46 -29.08
CA THR A 52 -19.54 11.83 -28.71
C THR A 52 -19.97 10.69 -29.64
N ALA A 53 -19.21 10.42 -30.70
CA ALA A 53 -19.50 9.35 -31.64
C ALA A 53 -19.25 7.96 -31.02
N LYS A 54 -20.12 7.00 -31.34
CA LYS A 54 -20.07 5.62 -30.83
C LYS A 54 -19.62 4.65 -31.93
N PRO A 55 -18.73 3.68 -31.62
CA PRO A 55 -18.30 2.67 -32.60
C PRO A 55 -19.46 1.71 -32.91
N LYS A 56 -19.47 1.12 -34.11
CA LYS A 56 -20.48 0.11 -34.48
C LYS A 56 -20.18 -1.27 -33.92
N GLN A 57 -18.92 -1.55 -33.62
CA GLN A 57 -18.42 -2.84 -33.16
C GLN A 57 -17.81 -2.74 -31.76
N LYS A 58 -17.82 -3.86 -31.02
CA LYS A 58 -17.23 -3.96 -29.68
C LYS A 58 -15.69 -3.84 -29.70
N SER A 59 -15.04 -4.01 -30.85
CA SER A 59 -13.60 -3.80 -31.05
C SER A 59 -13.17 -2.32 -31.10
N GLY A 60 -14.11 -1.39 -30.95
CA GLY A 60 -13.87 0.04 -31.12
C GLY A 60 -13.87 0.49 -32.57
N PHE A 61 -13.50 1.76 -32.77
CA PHE A 61 -13.49 2.34 -34.10
C PHE A 61 -12.40 1.70 -34.96
N SER A 62 -12.79 1.23 -36.14
CA SER A 62 -11.83 0.87 -37.18
C SER A 62 -11.17 2.12 -37.79
N LEU A 63 -9.99 1.97 -38.37
CA LEU A 63 -9.34 3.04 -39.15
C LEU A 63 -10.28 3.59 -40.23
N GLN A 64 -11.09 2.72 -40.84
CA GLN A 64 -12.08 3.10 -41.83
C GLN A 64 -13.18 4.01 -41.25
N GLU A 65 -13.70 3.67 -40.07
CA GLU A 65 -14.74 4.46 -39.41
C GLU A 65 -14.20 5.81 -38.93
N LEU A 66 -12.97 5.87 -38.43
CA LEU A 66 -12.31 7.14 -38.07
C LEU A 66 -12.13 8.03 -39.30
N GLN A 67 -11.67 7.47 -40.41
CA GLN A 67 -11.55 8.19 -41.68
C GLN A 67 -12.90 8.76 -42.16
N GLN A 68 -13.97 7.95 -42.10
CA GLN A 68 -15.32 8.38 -42.49
C GLN A 68 -15.87 9.44 -41.53
N LEU A 69 -15.61 9.29 -40.23
CA LEU A 69 -16.04 10.23 -39.22
C LEU A 69 -15.34 11.60 -39.39
N ALA A 70 -14.04 11.61 -39.64
CA ALA A 70 -13.28 12.82 -39.97
C ALA A 70 -13.84 13.51 -41.23
N LYS A 71 -14.13 12.72 -42.28
CA LYS A 71 -14.66 13.23 -43.56
C LYS A 71 -16.03 13.91 -43.41
N ARG A 72 -16.90 13.45 -42.49
CA ARG A 72 -18.20 14.09 -42.20
C ARG A 72 -18.07 15.52 -41.65
N HIS A 73 -16.88 15.89 -41.18
CA HIS A 73 -16.57 17.22 -40.65
C HIS A 73 -15.51 17.94 -41.52
N ASP A 74 -15.50 17.64 -42.83
CA ASP A 74 -14.60 18.22 -43.83
C ASP A 74 -13.12 18.06 -43.49
N TYR A 75 -12.76 16.98 -42.77
CA TYR A 75 -11.37 16.67 -42.40
C TYR A 75 -10.91 15.40 -43.13
N ASN A 76 -10.08 15.56 -44.15
CA ASN A 76 -9.71 14.48 -45.06
C ASN A 76 -8.44 13.76 -44.56
N LEU A 77 -8.63 12.55 -44.05
CA LEU A 77 -7.56 11.64 -43.66
C LEU A 77 -7.35 10.55 -44.72
N VAL A 78 -6.11 10.10 -44.90
CA VAL A 78 -5.74 8.96 -45.74
C VAL A 78 -5.09 7.89 -44.87
N GLY A 79 -5.60 6.66 -44.96
CA GLY A 79 -4.98 5.51 -44.31
C GLY A 79 -3.80 4.98 -45.11
N LEU A 80 -2.64 4.90 -44.47
CA LEU A 80 -1.39 4.41 -45.05
C LEU A 80 -0.83 3.25 -44.24
N ARG A 81 -0.11 2.37 -44.93
CA ARG A 81 0.83 1.41 -44.35
C ARG A 81 2.24 1.91 -44.63
N LEU A 82 2.95 2.24 -43.57
CA LEU A 82 4.26 2.88 -43.57
C LEU A 82 5.32 1.97 -42.95
N LYS A 83 6.57 2.17 -43.34
CA LYS A 83 7.74 1.67 -42.62
C LYS A 83 8.24 2.74 -41.62
N PRO A 84 9.07 2.40 -40.62
CA PRO A 84 9.58 3.37 -39.65
C PRO A 84 10.25 4.58 -40.31
N GLU A 85 11.04 4.39 -41.37
CA GLU A 85 11.70 5.45 -42.12
C GLU A 85 10.73 6.42 -42.83
N ASP A 86 9.52 5.97 -43.15
CA ASP A 86 8.48 6.78 -43.81
C ASP A 86 7.89 7.83 -42.84
N LEU A 87 7.99 7.61 -41.52
CA LEU A 87 7.50 8.55 -40.50
C LEU A 87 8.21 9.91 -40.56
N LYS A 88 9.39 9.99 -41.18
CA LYS A 88 10.12 11.25 -41.42
C LYS A 88 9.46 12.13 -42.49
N GLN A 89 8.55 11.56 -43.29
CA GLN A 89 7.98 12.20 -44.48
C GLN A 89 6.48 12.48 -44.37
N ILE A 90 5.84 12.05 -43.28
CA ILE A 90 4.41 12.30 -43.06
C ILE A 90 4.12 13.70 -42.53
N THR A 91 2.90 14.16 -42.79
CA THR A 91 2.34 15.36 -42.17
C THR A 91 1.84 15.01 -40.76
N LEU A 92 2.19 15.82 -39.77
CA LEU A 92 1.71 15.72 -38.38
C LEU A 92 0.68 16.83 -38.09
N PRO A 93 -0.26 16.61 -37.15
CA PRO A 93 -0.41 15.40 -36.34
C PRO A 93 -0.98 14.21 -37.14
N ALA A 94 -0.68 12.99 -36.71
CA ALA A 94 -1.13 11.75 -37.34
C ALA A 94 -1.69 10.76 -36.31
N ILE A 95 -2.60 9.87 -36.71
CA ILE A 95 -3.22 8.87 -35.83
C ILE A 95 -2.62 7.52 -36.14
N ALA A 96 -1.82 6.97 -35.24
CA ALA A 96 -1.18 5.67 -35.40
C ALA A 96 -1.94 4.60 -34.63
N GLN A 97 -2.07 3.41 -35.22
CA GLN A 97 -2.56 2.23 -34.50
C GLN A 97 -1.36 1.41 -34.04
N VAL A 98 -1.27 1.20 -32.73
CA VAL A 98 -0.23 0.39 -32.07
C VAL A 98 -0.82 -0.94 -31.61
N GLU A 99 0.04 -1.95 -31.49
CA GLU A 99 -0.33 -3.25 -30.94
C GLU A 99 -0.43 -3.14 -29.41
N TRP A 100 -1.52 -3.65 -28.84
CA TRP A 100 -1.81 -3.58 -27.40
C TRP A 100 -2.19 -4.97 -26.88
N GLN A 101 -2.15 -5.14 -25.55
CA GLN A 101 -2.22 -6.45 -24.87
C GLN A 101 -3.26 -7.41 -25.47
N ASN A 102 -2.88 -8.69 -25.61
CA ASN A 102 -3.73 -9.77 -26.13
C ASN A 102 -4.22 -9.55 -27.58
N GLY A 103 -3.44 -8.87 -28.41
CA GLY A 103 -3.68 -8.72 -29.86
C GLY A 103 -4.83 -7.77 -30.22
N LYS A 104 -5.31 -6.97 -29.26
CA LYS A 104 -6.28 -5.89 -29.49
C LYS A 104 -5.47 -4.62 -29.75
N GLY A 105 -5.68 -3.88 -30.85
CA GLY A 105 -4.92 -2.65 -31.12
C GLY A 105 -5.27 -1.48 -30.18
N HIS A 106 -4.52 -0.38 -30.21
CA HIS A 106 -4.81 0.91 -29.54
C HIS A 106 -4.42 2.09 -30.46
N TYR A 107 -4.97 3.30 -30.26
CA TYR A 107 -4.64 4.47 -31.09
C TYR A 107 -3.89 5.54 -30.31
N TRP A 108 -2.76 5.98 -30.85
CA TRP A 108 -1.98 7.11 -30.37
C TRP A 108 -1.96 8.25 -31.39
N GLU A 109 -1.75 9.47 -30.90
CA GLU A 109 -1.40 10.59 -31.76
C GLU A 109 0.12 10.68 -31.89
N ILE A 110 0.62 10.81 -33.11
CA ILE A 110 1.96 11.33 -33.36
C ILE A 110 1.82 12.85 -33.46
N ALA A 111 2.11 13.56 -32.38
CA ALA A 111 1.81 14.98 -32.23
C ALA A 111 2.91 15.87 -32.84
N GLU A 112 4.16 15.60 -32.50
CA GLU A 112 5.33 16.36 -32.96
C GLU A 112 6.48 15.41 -33.31
N ARG A 113 7.46 15.93 -34.05
CA ARG A 113 8.69 15.21 -34.39
C ARG A 113 9.86 16.17 -34.40
N ASP A 114 10.93 15.80 -33.71
CA ASP A 114 12.25 16.44 -33.78
C ASP A 114 13.31 15.41 -34.18
N GLY A 115 13.79 15.49 -35.42
CA GLY A 115 14.67 14.47 -36.00
C GLY A 115 14.04 13.08 -35.96
N ASP A 116 14.65 12.18 -35.17
CA ASP A 116 14.22 10.79 -34.98
C ASP A 116 13.36 10.59 -33.73
N LEU A 117 13.14 11.64 -32.93
CA LEU A 117 12.30 11.62 -31.73
C LEU A 117 10.86 11.99 -32.09
N LEU A 118 9.92 11.14 -31.72
CA LEU A 118 8.49 11.33 -31.87
C LEU A 118 7.89 11.70 -30.52
N LYS A 119 7.07 12.75 -30.52
CA LYS A 119 6.23 13.10 -29.38
C LYS A 119 4.86 12.47 -29.61
N LEU A 120 4.53 11.49 -28.78
CA LEU A 120 3.36 10.63 -28.89
C LEU A 120 2.38 10.99 -27.79
N TYR A 121 1.09 11.13 -28.09
CA TYR A 121 0.06 11.33 -27.08
C TYR A 121 -0.82 10.10 -26.97
N ASP A 122 -0.90 9.54 -25.76
CA ASP A 122 -1.82 8.46 -25.45
C ASP A 122 -3.15 9.06 -24.93
N PRO A 123 -4.26 8.87 -25.65
CA PRO A 123 -5.55 9.39 -25.24
C PRO A 123 -6.10 8.76 -23.95
N GLN A 124 -5.62 7.56 -23.57
CA GLN A 124 -6.05 6.84 -22.38
C GLN A 124 -5.40 7.39 -21.11
N ASN A 125 -4.09 7.64 -21.17
CA ASN A 125 -3.33 8.17 -20.04
C ASN A 125 -3.36 9.71 -19.98
N HIS A 126 -3.86 10.37 -21.03
CA HIS A 126 -3.85 11.83 -21.19
C HIS A 126 -2.45 12.43 -21.04
N ASP A 127 -1.43 11.69 -21.50
CA ASP A 127 -0.04 12.06 -21.33
C ASP A 127 0.74 11.94 -22.64
N TYR A 128 1.87 12.66 -22.68
CA TYR A 128 2.81 12.64 -23.78
C TYR A 128 4.01 11.77 -23.45
N TYR A 129 4.47 11.04 -24.44
CA TYR A 129 5.67 10.21 -24.40
C TYR A 129 6.61 10.64 -25.51
N GLU A 130 7.89 10.48 -25.27
CA GLU A 130 8.91 10.67 -26.30
C GLU A 130 9.54 9.31 -26.60
N GLN A 131 9.55 8.94 -27.88
CA GLN A 131 10.16 7.71 -28.35
C GLN A 131 10.90 7.99 -29.64
N THR A 132 12.07 7.38 -29.80
CA THR A 132 12.70 7.33 -31.11
C THR A 132 11.82 6.55 -32.09
N ILE A 133 11.95 6.83 -33.39
CA ILE A 133 11.27 6.07 -34.45
C ILE A 133 11.53 4.56 -34.31
N GLN A 134 12.73 4.17 -33.88
CA GLN A 134 13.10 2.77 -33.69
C GLN A 134 12.36 2.14 -32.50
N GLU A 135 12.28 2.81 -31.35
CA GLU A 135 11.51 2.34 -30.19
C GLU A 135 10.01 2.24 -30.53
N PHE A 136 9.46 3.27 -31.18
CA PHE A 136 8.06 3.26 -31.58
C PHE A 136 7.74 2.11 -32.55
N SER A 137 8.67 1.76 -33.44
CA SER A 137 8.49 0.65 -34.40
C SER A 137 8.33 -0.73 -33.76
N GLN A 138 8.75 -0.92 -32.51
CA GLN A 138 8.61 -2.20 -31.79
C GLN A 138 7.16 -2.51 -31.40
N GLN A 139 6.31 -1.48 -31.36
CA GLN A 139 4.89 -1.57 -30.96
C GLN A 139 3.92 -1.08 -32.05
N TRP A 140 4.44 -0.72 -33.23
CA TRP A 140 3.66 -0.15 -34.32
C TRP A 140 3.80 -0.96 -35.61
N HIS A 141 2.70 -1.50 -36.12
CA HIS A 141 2.69 -2.31 -37.35
C HIS A 141 2.53 -1.50 -38.64
N GLY A 142 2.85 -0.21 -38.61
CA GLY A 142 2.88 0.65 -39.79
C GLY A 142 1.54 1.27 -40.19
N ALA A 143 0.44 1.07 -39.47
CA ALA A 143 -0.86 1.64 -39.88
C ALA A 143 -1.07 3.02 -39.28
N VAL A 144 -1.45 3.99 -40.13
CA VAL A 144 -1.63 5.39 -39.72
C VAL A 144 -2.70 6.09 -40.54
N LEU A 145 -3.40 7.06 -39.94
CA LEU A 145 -4.15 8.10 -40.66
C LEU A 145 -3.34 9.38 -40.69
N VAL A 146 -3.10 9.90 -41.88
CA VAL A 146 -2.40 11.18 -42.11
C VAL A 146 -3.30 12.15 -42.86
N PHE A 147 -3.02 13.45 -42.75
CA PHE A 147 -3.75 14.49 -43.48
C PHE A 147 -3.54 14.38 -44.99
N ALA A 148 -4.63 14.44 -45.76
CA ALA A 148 -4.56 14.60 -47.22
C ALA A 148 -4.15 16.05 -47.54
N GLN A 149 -2.97 16.29 -48.10
CA GLN A 149 -2.57 17.64 -48.52
C GLN A 149 -3.55 18.18 -49.56
N ALA A 150 -4.23 19.28 -49.24
CA ALA A 150 -5.37 19.77 -50.01
C ALA A 150 -5.03 20.31 -51.41
N ASP A 151 -3.79 20.76 -51.68
CA ASP A 151 -3.51 21.56 -52.88
C ASP A 151 -2.15 21.32 -53.56
N LYS A 152 -1.59 20.10 -53.52
CA LYS A 152 -0.44 19.77 -54.39
C LYS A 152 -0.69 18.52 -55.20
N ALA A 153 -1.05 18.73 -56.47
CA ALA A 153 -0.95 17.74 -57.51
C ALA A 153 0.47 17.11 -57.48
N LYS A 154 0.54 15.81 -57.13
CA LYS A 154 1.74 14.95 -57.02
C LYS A 154 2.69 15.21 -55.84
N SER A 155 2.25 15.09 -54.59
CA SER A 155 3.11 14.49 -53.56
C SER A 155 2.69 13.03 -53.35
N THR A 156 3.56 12.09 -53.72
CA THR A 156 3.42 10.68 -53.33
C THR A 156 3.52 10.63 -51.82
N LEU A 157 2.39 10.40 -51.14
CA LEU A 157 2.39 10.03 -49.73
C LEU A 157 3.31 8.81 -49.56
N PRO A 158 4.16 8.76 -48.51
CA PRO A 158 5.07 7.65 -48.32
C PRO A 158 4.29 6.36 -48.02
N GLY A 159 4.93 5.21 -48.24
CA GLY A 159 4.32 3.89 -48.03
C GLY A 159 3.16 3.54 -48.98
N LYS A 160 2.32 2.58 -48.56
CA LYS A 160 1.21 2.03 -49.36
C LYS A 160 -0.13 2.51 -48.80
N GLN A 161 -0.97 3.11 -49.64
CA GLN A 161 -2.34 3.42 -49.24
C GLN A 161 -3.14 2.15 -48.93
N LEU A 162 -3.79 2.13 -47.77
CA LEU A 162 -4.61 0.99 -47.33
C LEU A 162 -5.94 0.96 -48.07
N ALA A 163 -6.38 -0.23 -48.48
CA ALA A 163 -7.72 -0.41 -49.00
C ALA A 163 -8.75 -0.23 -47.87
N LEU A 164 -9.97 0.18 -48.21
CA LEU A 164 -11.07 0.34 -47.23
C LEU A 164 -11.34 -0.96 -46.45
N ASN A 165 -11.25 -2.12 -47.10
CA ASN A 165 -11.43 -3.42 -46.46
C ASN A 165 -10.31 -3.74 -45.46
N ASP A 166 -9.07 -3.35 -45.75
CA ASP A 166 -7.95 -3.54 -44.83
C ASP A 166 -8.13 -2.67 -43.59
N MET A 167 -8.48 -1.38 -43.78
CA MET A 167 -8.76 -0.45 -42.68
C MET A 167 -9.95 -0.86 -41.82
N ALA A 168 -10.93 -1.58 -42.37
CA ALA A 168 -12.08 -2.08 -41.62
C ALA A 168 -11.71 -3.16 -40.59
N THR A 169 -10.55 -3.81 -40.75
CA THR A 169 -10.06 -4.86 -39.84
C THR A 169 -9.11 -4.34 -38.76
N ILE A 170 -8.61 -3.11 -38.90
CA ILE A 170 -7.64 -2.50 -37.99
C ILE A 170 -8.40 -1.66 -36.98
N ASN A 171 -8.48 -2.15 -35.74
CA ASN A 171 -9.30 -1.58 -34.67
C ASN A 171 -8.45 -1.16 -33.46
N GLY A 172 -8.99 -0.23 -32.67
CA GLY A 172 -8.37 0.32 -31.46
C GLY A 172 -8.68 -0.42 -30.17
N GLY A 173 -9.22 -1.65 -30.25
CA GLY A 173 -9.41 -2.53 -29.11
C GLY A 173 -10.53 -2.13 -28.15
N CYS A 174 -10.91 -3.07 -27.29
CA CYS A 174 -11.76 -2.84 -26.13
C CYS A 174 -10.92 -3.14 -24.90
N CYS A 175 -10.62 -2.11 -24.12
CA CYS A 175 -10.23 -2.30 -22.74
C CYS A 175 -11.53 -2.62 -21.98
N GLY A 176 -11.57 -3.69 -21.17
CA GLY A 176 -12.52 -3.67 -20.04
C GLY A 176 -12.28 -2.41 -19.24
N LEU A 177 -13.28 -1.91 -18.50
CA LEU A 177 -12.98 -0.87 -17.49
C LEU A 177 -11.97 -1.51 -16.56
N PRO A 178 -10.68 -1.12 -16.58
CA PRO A 178 -9.83 -1.48 -15.46
C PRO A 178 -10.49 -0.82 -14.24
N ALA A 179 -10.41 -1.45 -13.08
CA ALA A 179 -10.71 -0.74 -11.86
C ALA A 179 -9.87 0.56 -11.87
N PRO A 180 -10.41 1.71 -11.40
CA PRO A 180 -9.65 2.93 -11.40
C PRO A 180 -8.31 2.64 -10.71
N PRO A 181 -7.16 2.89 -11.37
CA PRO A 181 -5.89 2.77 -10.68
C PRO A 181 -5.95 3.78 -9.53
N ASP A 182 -6.06 3.26 -8.32
CA ASP A 182 -5.68 4.05 -7.17
C ASP A 182 -4.18 4.24 -7.21
N ASP A 183 -3.72 5.14 -6.36
CA ASP A 183 -2.34 5.13 -5.94
C ASP A 183 -1.93 3.69 -5.67
N LEU A 184 -1.01 3.15 -6.50
CA LEU A 184 -0.50 1.79 -6.34
C LEU A 184 0.28 1.63 -5.04
N GLY A 185 0.30 2.65 -4.18
CA GLY A 185 0.89 2.60 -2.86
C GLY A 185 0.26 1.52 -1.97
N GLU A 186 0.88 1.33 -0.82
CA GLU A 186 0.37 0.40 0.18
C GLU A 186 -1.08 0.79 0.54
N PRO A 187 -2.05 -0.14 0.44
CA PRO A 187 -3.42 0.18 0.82
C PRO A 187 -3.46 0.53 2.30
N ASP A 188 -3.85 1.78 2.59
CA ASP A 188 -4.06 2.31 3.93
C ASP A 188 -4.92 1.31 4.72
N ALA A 189 -4.42 0.87 5.87
CA ALA A 189 -5.08 -0.16 6.65
C ALA A 189 -6.44 0.32 7.19
N PRO A 190 -7.57 -0.34 6.83
CA PRO A 190 -8.76 -0.28 7.65
C PRO A 190 -8.74 -1.48 8.61
N ASP A 191 -9.01 -1.18 9.88
CA ASP A 191 -9.23 -2.10 10.99
C ASP A 191 -7.98 -2.86 11.53
N GLN A 192 -7.59 -2.41 12.72
CA GLN A 192 -6.82 -3.15 13.70
C GLN A 192 -7.41 -4.55 13.94
N GLU A 193 -6.90 -5.58 13.27
CA GLU A 193 -7.07 -6.97 13.74
C GLU A 193 -5.80 -7.79 13.81
N CYS A 194 -4.64 -7.15 13.78
CA CYS A 194 -3.46 -7.76 14.39
C CYS A 194 -3.36 -7.33 15.87
N LYS A 195 -4.27 -7.87 16.70
CA LYS A 195 -4.27 -7.67 18.17
C LYS A 195 -3.24 -8.53 18.90
N THR A 196 -2.41 -9.27 18.16
CA THR A 196 -1.33 -10.09 18.72
C THR A 196 -0.02 -9.83 17.97
N CYS A 197 0.94 -9.24 18.68
CA CYS A 197 2.34 -9.11 18.26
C CYS A 197 3.02 -10.50 18.35
N PRO A 198 3.95 -10.87 17.45
CA PRO A 198 4.49 -10.06 16.36
C PRO A 198 3.61 -10.09 15.12
N CYS A 199 3.12 -8.92 14.71
CA CYS A 199 2.50 -8.75 13.41
C CYS A 199 3.63 -8.77 12.37
N PRO A 200 3.53 -9.57 11.30
CA PRO A 200 4.50 -9.53 10.21
C PRO A 200 4.54 -8.10 9.63
N ASN A 201 5.70 -7.43 9.72
CA ASN A 201 5.93 -6.09 9.18
C ASN A 201 6.53 -6.11 7.77
N GLY A 202 6.76 -7.31 7.21
CA GLY A 202 7.45 -7.53 5.95
C GLY A 202 8.94 -7.86 6.11
N HIS A 203 9.52 -7.84 7.32
CA HIS A 203 10.92 -8.21 7.53
C HIS A 203 11.13 -9.72 7.38
N GLY A 204 11.86 -10.13 6.34
CA GLY A 204 12.25 -11.52 6.06
C GLY A 204 11.15 -12.41 5.49
N GLN A 205 9.93 -11.90 5.31
CA GLN A 205 8.84 -12.63 4.69
C GLN A 205 7.78 -11.65 4.18
N PRO A 206 7.22 -11.87 2.97
CA PRO A 206 6.26 -10.93 2.43
C PRO A 206 4.92 -10.98 3.16
N VAL A 207 4.27 -9.83 3.18
CA VAL A 207 2.90 -9.60 3.64
C VAL A 207 2.08 -9.07 2.49
N TRP A 208 0.81 -9.47 2.40
CA TRP A 208 -0.06 -9.04 1.31
C TRP A 208 -1.42 -8.56 1.82
N LYS A 209 -2.07 -7.73 0.99
CA LYS A 209 -3.42 -7.19 1.19
C LYS A 209 -4.11 -7.05 -0.16
N VAL A 210 -5.43 -7.09 -0.15
CA VAL A 210 -6.24 -6.72 -1.32
C VAL A 210 -7.02 -5.47 -0.98
N ASN A 211 -6.90 -4.43 -1.81
CA ASN A 211 -7.78 -3.28 -1.75
C ASN A 211 -9.15 -3.69 -2.36
N PRO A 212 -10.25 -3.71 -1.58
CA PRO A 212 -11.54 -4.20 -2.06
C PRO A 212 -12.17 -3.30 -3.14
N ILE A 213 -11.71 -2.04 -3.26
CA ILE A 213 -12.27 -1.08 -4.23
C ILE A 213 -11.51 -1.14 -5.55
N THR A 214 -10.17 -1.10 -5.48
CA THR A 214 -9.33 -1.08 -6.69
C THR A 214 -8.96 -2.46 -7.17
N MET A 215 -9.22 -3.48 -6.35
CA MET A 215 -8.82 -4.85 -6.60
C MET A 215 -7.30 -4.95 -6.81
N ASN A 216 -6.54 -4.07 -6.15
CA ASN A 216 -5.10 -4.15 -6.10
C ASN A 216 -4.68 -5.18 -5.05
N PHE A 217 -4.10 -6.29 -5.53
CA PHE A 217 -3.33 -7.20 -4.71
C PHE A 217 -1.95 -6.58 -4.52
N TYR A 218 -1.75 -6.04 -3.33
CA TYR A 218 -0.51 -5.41 -2.89
C TYR A 218 0.26 -6.41 -2.04
N MET A 219 1.52 -6.68 -2.38
CA MET A 219 2.42 -7.48 -1.54
C MET A 219 3.69 -6.69 -1.24
N LYS A 220 4.16 -6.74 0.00
CA LYS A 220 5.36 -6.07 0.47
C LYS A 220 6.31 -7.06 1.13
N ASP A 221 7.60 -6.94 0.83
CA ASP A 221 8.68 -7.68 1.50
C ASP A 221 9.85 -6.74 1.80
N ILE A 222 10.63 -7.04 2.83
CA ILE A 222 11.87 -6.37 3.20
C ILE A 222 12.90 -7.49 3.44
N PRO A 223 13.53 -8.02 2.38
CA PRO A 223 14.48 -9.13 2.47
C PRO A 223 15.83 -8.75 3.11
N LEU A 224 16.17 -7.46 3.18
CA LEU A 224 17.42 -6.99 3.75
C LEU A 224 17.23 -5.62 4.44
N TRP A 225 17.69 -5.51 5.69
CA TRP A 225 17.62 -4.29 6.47
C TRP A 225 18.77 -4.16 7.48
N TYR A 226 19.05 -2.93 7.90
CA TYR A 226 19.83 -2.61 9.10
C TYR A 226 19.61 -1.15 9.51
N THR A 227 20.00 -0.84 10.74
CA THR A 227 19.94 0.53 11.27
C THR A 227 21.35 1.03 11.56
N PRO A 228 21.84 2.08 10.87
CA PRO A 228 23.11 2.72 11.21
C PRO A 228 23.01 3.41 12.58
N ALA A 229 24.14 3.81 13.14
CA ALA A 229 24.14 4.45 14.47
C ALA A 229 23.49 5.84 14.46
N LYS A 230 23.53 6.52 13.31
CA LYS A 230 22.90 7.82 13.03
C LYS A 230 22.26 7.82 11.65
N GLY A 231 21.32 8.73 11.43
CA GLY A 231 20.64 8.89 10.15
C GLY A 231 19.58 7.83 9.85
N PRO A 232 19.03 7.84 8.62
CA PRO A 232 17.94 6.95 8.23
C PRO A 232 18.33 5.47 8.23
N ALA A 233 17.38 4.60 8.58
CA ALA A 233 17.54 3.15 8.44
C ALA A 233 17.65 2.74 6.97
N ILE A 234 18.38 1.64 6.72
CA ILE A 234 18.50 1.05 5.39
C ILE A 234 17.56 -0.14 5.31
N GLU A 235 16.57 -0.06 4.42
CA GLU A 235 15.58 -1.11 4.17
C GLU A 235 15.37 -1.26 2.68
N PHE A 236 15.65 -2.45 2.13
CA PHE A 236 15.34 -2.78 0.75
C PHE A 236 13.92 -3.32 0.66
N LYS A 237 12.93 -2.43 0.79
CA LYS A 237 11.51 -2.77 0.68
C LYS A 237 11.15 -3.03 -0.78
N LEU A 238 10.59 -4.18 -1.09
CA LEU A 238 9.96 -4.51 -2.37
C LEU A 238 8.44 -4.39 -2.24
N SER A 239 7.78 -3.86 -3.27
CA SER A 239 6.32 -3.75 -3.35
C SER A 239 5.85 -4.27 -4.70
N TYR A 240 4.95 -5.25 -4.69
CA TYR A 240 4.25 -5.76 -5.86
C TYR A 240 2.84 -5.19 -5.91
N ASN A 241 2.42 -4.79 -7.11
CA ASN A 241 1.12 -4.17 -7.35
C ASN A 241 0.41 -4.82 -8.55
N SER A 242 -0.64 -5.61 -8.31
CA SER A 242 -1.36 -6.27 -9.41
C SER A 242 -1.91 -5.27 -10.43
N GLN A 243 -2.37 -4.10 -9.99
CA GLN A 243 -2.92 -3.05 -10.85
C GLN A 243 -1.84 -2.18 -11.52
N SER A 244 -0.55 -2.42 -11.25
CA SER A 244 0.50 -1.63 -11.88
C SER A 244 0.54 -1.85 -13.39
N THR A 245 0.56 -0.72 -14.11
CA THR A 245 0.77 -0.63 -15.57
C THR A 245 2.10 0.09 -15.88
N THR A 246 2.90 0.37 -14.85
CA THR A 246 4.15 1.11 -14.98
C THR A 246 5.21 0.19 -15.57
N ASN A 247 5.58 0.40 -16.83
CA ASN A 247 6.66 -0.35 -17.47
C ASN A 247 8.03 0.34 -17.33
N TYR A 248 8.12 1.37 -16.49
CA TYR A 248 9.31 2.21 -16.36
C TYR A 248 10.11 1.84 -15.12
N TYR A 249 11.39 1.48 -15.33
CA TYR A 249 12.38 1.16 -14.28
C TYR A 249 11.89 0.12 -13.26
N GLU A 250 11.74 -1.13 -13.71
CA GLU A 250 11.38 -2.30 -12.89
C GLU A 250 12.59 -3.23 -12.64
N PRO A 251 13.55 -2.86 -11.79
CA PRO A 251 14.76 -3.66 -11.58
C PRO A 251 14.51 -4.99 -10.87
N PHE A 252 13.32 -5.19 -10.29
CA PHE A 252 12.90 -6.44 -9.64
C PHE A 252 11.85 -7.20 -10.46
N GLY A 253 11.69 -6.88 -11.75
CA GLY A 253 10.77 -7.59 -12.63
C GLY A 253 9.35 -7.02 -12.63
N ASN A 254 8.48 -7.66 -13.40
CA ASN A 254 7.16 -7.13 -13.73
C ASN A 254 6.35 -6.79 -12.47
N LYS A 255 5.80 -5.56 -12.42
CA LYS A 255 4.93 -5.01 -11.37
C LYS A 255 5.59 -4.82 -10.01
N TRP A 256 6.92 -4.91 -9.91
CA TRP A 256 7.67 -4.71 -8.68
C TRP A 256 8.34 -3.33 -8.61
N GLN A 257 8.04 -2.57 -7.56
CA GLN A 257 8.77 -1.37 -7.14
C GLN A 257 9.64 -1.66 -5.90
N PHE A 258 10.57 -0.75 -5.58
CA PHE A 258 11.40 -0.87 -4.39
C PHE A 258 11.79 0.46 -3.74
N SER A 259 12.19 0.42 -2.45
CA SER A 259 12.49 1.55 -1.54
C SER A 259 13.32 2.69 -2.13
N TYR A 260 14.22 2.40 -3.07
CA TYR A 260 15.13 3.39 -3.67
C TYR A 260 14.95 3.53 -5.18
N GLY A 261 13.95 2.88 -5.76
CA GLY A 261 13.59 2.94 -7.19
C GLY A 261 12.78 4.16 -7.59
N THR A 262 12.83 5.22 -6.78
CA THR A 262 12.04 6.43 -7.01
C THR A 262 12.70 7.35 -8.02
N PHE A 263 11.88 7.92 -8.90
CA PHE A 263 12.28 8.80 -9.98
C PHE A 263 11.21 9.87 -10.22
N LEU A 264 11.57 10.89 -11.00
CA LEU A 264 10.75 12.06 -11.23
C LEU A 264 10.69 12.40 -12.72
N VAL A 265 9.48 12.66 -13.22
CA VAL A 265 9.25 13.09 -14.61
C VAL A 265 8.65 14.49 -14.62
N GLU A 266 9.26 15.41 -15.39
CA GLU A 266 8.72 16.75 -15.64
C GLU A 266 7.99 16.77 -16.99
N ALA A 267 6.68 17.03 -16.98
CA ALA A 267 5.87 17.12 -18.18
C ALA A 267 6.15 18.44 -18.95
N PRO A 268 5.87 18.53 -20.27
CA PRO A 268 6.08 19.75 -21.06
C PRO A 268 5.34 21.00 -20.55
N GLY A 269 4.23 20.82 -19.83
CA GLY A 269 3.49 21.90 -19.15
C GLY A 269 4.14 22.38 -17.84
N GLY A 270 5.26 21.77 -17.45
CA GLY A 270 6.01 22.05 -16.23
C GLY A 270 5.47 21.38 -14.98
N ASN A 271 4.40 20.58 -15.06
CA ASN A 271 3.96 19.71 -13.95
C ASN A 271 4.99 18.61 -13.71
N VAL A 272 5.08 18.13 -12.48
CA VAL A 272 6.05 17.11 -12.10
C VAL A 272 5.36 15.91 -11.48
N SER A 273 5.68 14.72 -11.94
CA SER A 273 5.26 13.44 -11.38
C SER A 273 6.42 12.79 -10.63
N VAL A 274 6.25 12.48 -9.35
CA VAL A 274 7.21 11.72 -8.54
C VAL A 274 6.65 10.32 -8.32
N PHE A 275 7.40 9.30 -8.72
CA PHE A 275 7.02 7.90 -8.55
C PHE A 275 7.68 7.36 -7.29
N LEU A 276 6.87 7.05 -6.28
CA LEU A 276 7.31 6.64 -4.96
C LEU A 276 7.61 5.13 -4.90
N PRO A 277 8.37 4.70 -3.88
CA PRO A 277 8.83 3.31 -3.76
C PRO A 277 7.77 2.23 -3.58
N ASP A 278 6.58 2.59 -3.13
CA ASP A 278 5.44 1.68 -2.97
C ASP A 278 4.55 1.62 -4.22
N GLY A 279 4.90 2.35 -5.29
CA GLY A 279 4.12 2.48 -6.52
C GLY A 279 3.23 3.74 -6.55
N LYS A 280 3.12 4.48 -5.45
CA LYS A 280 2.34 5.73 -5.39
C LYS A 280 2.93 6.79 -6.32
N GLN A 281 2.09 7.54 -7.01
CA GLN A 281 2.54 8.62 -7.92
C GLN A 281 2.10 9.99 -7.41
N LEU A 282 3.00 10.85 -6.96
CA LEU A 282 2.66 12.21 -6.57
C LEU A 282 2.71 13.16 -7.78
N ILE A 283 1.60 13.83 -8.08
CA ILE A 283 1.55 14.81 -9.18
C ILE A 283 1.56 16.21 -8.60
N PHE A 284 2.57 17.00 -8.95
CA PHE A 284 2.74 18.39 -8.56
C PHE A 284 2.42 19.31 -9.73
N VAL A 285 1.39 20.13 -9.56
CA VAL A 285 0.96 21.12 -10.54
C VAL A 285 1.79 22.38 -10.39
N LYS A 286 2.31 22.89 -11.51
CA LYS A 286 3.05 24.13 -11.53
C LYS A 286 2.11 25.32 -11.33
N THR A 287 2.48 26.23 -10.44
CA THR A 287 1.75 27.45 -10.09
C THR A 287 2.68 28.65 -10.15
N THR A 288 2.13 29.85 -10.00
CA THR A 288 2.92 31.10 -9.94
C THR A 288 3.90 31.12 -8.76
N ASN A 289 3.62 30.34 -7.70
CA ASN A 289 4.40 30.28 -6.46
C ASN A 289 5.22 28.98 -6.33
N GLY A 290 5.55 28.32 -7.44
CA GLY A 290 6.27 27.03 -7.44
C GLY A 290 5.32 25.85 -7.68
N TYR A 291 5.50 24.75 -6.95
CA TYR A 291 4.75 23.52 -7.15
C TYR A 291 3.71 23.30 -6.05
N GLN A 292 2.49 22.97 -6.44
CA GLN A 292 1.45 22.54 -5.52
C GLN A 292 1.06 21.10 -5.83
N LEU A 293 1.07 20.24 -4.81
CA LEU A 293 0.59 18.88 -4.96
C LEU A 293 -0.87 18.90 -5.45
N ALA A 294 -1.13 18.25 -6.57
CA ALA A 294 -2.49 17.96 -7.01
C ALA A 294 -3.15 17.15 -5.90
N ALA A 295 -4.23 17.68 -5.32
CA ALA A 295 -4.84 17.19 -4.08
C ALA A 295 -4.79 15.65 -3.96
N LYS A 296 -3.90 15.18 -3.08
CA LYS A 296 -3.77 13.79 -2.63
C LYS A 296 -3.86 13.74 -1.11
N TYR A 297 -4.53 12.71 -0.61
CA TYR A 297 -4.89 12.56 0.80
C TYR A 297 -3.69 12.30 1.68
N GLY A 298 -3.62 12.97 2.83
CA GLY A 298 -2.56 12.76 3.83
C GLY A 298 -1.15 13.12 3.35
N GLU A 299 -0.96 13.27 2.04
CA GLU A 299 0.30 13.65 1.44
C GLU A 299 0.51 15.14 1.62
N THR A 300 1.61 15.45 2.29
CA THR A 300 1.99 16.79 2.70
C THR A 300 3.37 17.17 2.18
N SER A 301 3.98 16.28 1.39
CA SER A 301 5.28 16.51 0.79
C SER A 301 5.28 17.75 -0.09
N LYS A 302 6.35 18.54 0.01
CA LYS A 302 6.56 19.76 -0.75
C LYS A 302 7.65 19.52 -1.78
N LEU A 303 7.37 19.87 -3.03
CA LEU A 303 8.34 19.77 -4.11
C LEU A 303 8.95 21.14 -4.41
N GLU A 304 10.27 21.20 -4.50
CA GLU A 304 11.01 22.39 -4.93
C GLU A 304 11.96 22.04 -6.08
N LYS A 305 11.99 22.89 -7.12
CA LYS A 305 12.96 22.78 -8.22
C LYS A 305 14.18 23.64 -7.91
N ILE A 306 15.33 23.01 -7.75
CA ILE A 306 16.58 23.67 -7.37
C ILE A 306 17.34 24.17 -8.60
N ALA A 307 17.36 23.37 -9.67
CA ALA A 307 18.00 23.71 -10.94
C ALA A 307 17.36 22.90 -12.09
N THR A 308 17.88 23.06 -13.30
CA THR A 308 17.53 22.16 -14.42
C THR A 308 17.81 20.72 -14.01
N ASN A 309 16.80 19.85 -14.14
CA ASN A 309 16.86 18.43 -13.78
C ASN A 309 17.25 18.16 -12.31
N SER A 310 17.04 19.11 -11.39
CA SER A 310 17.32 18.93 -9.96
C SER A 310 16.16 19.41 -9.09
N PHE A 311 15.68 18.53 -8.21
CA PHE A 311 14.52 18.75 -7.38
C PHE A 311 14.74 18.23 -5.96
N THR A 312 13.98 18.75 -5.00
CA THR A 312 13.86 18.18 -3.66
C THR A 312 12.39 17.93 -3.34
N LEU A 313 12.11 16.79 -2.73
CA LEU A 313 10.83 16.46 -2.12
C LEU A 313 11.05 16.42 -0.61
N THR A 314 10.40 17.33 0.11
CA THR A 314 10.51 17.44 1.57
C THR A 314 9.25 16.91 2.22
N GLU A 315 9.39 15.88 3.04
CA GLU A 315 8.34 15.34 3.90
C GLU A 315 8.16 16.20 5.16
N THR A 316 7.03 16.05 5.84
CA THR A 316 6.68 16.81 7.06
C THR A 316 7.49 16.43 8.30
N ASN A 317 8.16 15.29 8.28
CA ASN A 317 9.12 14.88 9.31
C ASN A 317 10.52 15.52 9.11
N GLY A 318 10.68 16.41 8.12
CA GLY A 318 11.96 17.03 7.77
C GLY A 318 12.88 16.17 6.89
N MET A 319 12.45 14.98 6.48
CA MET A 319 13.18 14.15 5.51
C MET A 319 13.14 14.81 4.13
N VAL A 320 14.31 14.87 3.48
CA VAL A 320 14.48 15.48 2.16
C VAL A 320 15.02 14.43 1.19
N TYR A 321 14.26 14.18 0.13
CA TYR A 321 14.64 13.33 -1.00
C TYR A 321 15.12 14.23 -2.13
N SER A 322 16.40 14.13 -2.48
CA SER A 322 16.98 14.94 -3.56
C SER A 322 17.02 14.13 -4.85
N TYR A 323 16.54 14.73 -5.93
CA TYR A 323 16.45 14.13 -7.25
C TYR A 323 17.35 14.87 -8.24
N GLY A 324 18.06 14.12 -9.09
CA GLY A 324 19.00 14.64 -10.07
C GLY A 324 19.31 13.65 -11.17
N ILE A 325 19.95 14.10 -12.26
CA ILE A 325 20.63 13.18 -13.19
C ILE A 325 21.86 12.61 -12.47
N PRO A 326 21.97 11.29 -12.28
CA PRO A 326 23.15 10.71 -11.65
C PRO A 326 24.41 11.01 -12.45
N GLY A 327 25.46 11.46 -11.76
CA GLY A 327 26.74 11.79 -12.39
C GLY A 327 27.38 10.57 -13.06
N GLY A 328 27.97 10.76 -14.24
CA GLY A 328 28.61 9.67 -14.98
C GLY A 328 27.64 8.77 -15.76
N THR A 329 26.40 9.22 -15.95
CA THR A 329 25.38 8.53 -16.76
C THR A 329 25.00 9.39 -17.97
N ASP A 330 24.59 8.73 -19.06
CA ASP A 330 24.03 9.41 -20.24
C ASP A 330 22.50 9.57 -20.15
N SER A 331 21.93 9.31 -18.96
CA SER A 331 20.49 9.33 -18.76
C SER A 331 19.93 10.76 -18.73
N GLN A 332 18.76 10.93 -19.33
CA GLN A 332 17.97 12.16 -19.24
C GLN A 332 16.92 12.09 -18.11
N GLN A 333 16.77 10.92 -17.49
CA GLN A 333 15.83 10.66 -16.41
C GLN A 333 16.39 11.16 -15.06
N VAL A 334 15.53 11.82 -14.28
CA VAL A 334 15.87 12.29 -12.93
C VAL A 334 15.60 11.18 -11.92
N PHE A 335 16.62 10.77 -11.17
CA PHE A 335 16.57 9.72 -10.16
C PHE A 335 16.85 10.26 -8.76
N LEU A 336 16.53 9.47 -7.73
CA LEU A 336 16.95 9.73 -6.36
C LEU A 336 18.49 9.80 -6.27
N THR A 337 19.03 10.78 -5.56
CA THR A 337 20.49 10.95 -5.41
C THR A 337 20.92 10.94 -3.95
N THR A 338 20.07 11.49 -3.07
CA THR A 338 20.26 11.43 -1.62
C THR A 338 18.93 11.43 -0.89
N ILE A 339 18.93 10.83 0.31
CA ILE A 339 17.92 11.04 1.35
C ILE A 339 18.62 11.67 2.54
N THR A 340 18.11 12.78 3.05
CA THR A 340 18.70 13.53 4.17
C THR A 340 17.68 13.69 5.28
N ASP A 341 18.04 13.37 6.52
CA ASP A 341 17.19 13.65 7.67
C ASP A 341 17.27 15.11 8.13
N ALA A 342 16.43 15.51 9.10
CA ALA A 342 16.41 16.87 9.63
C ALA A 342 17.77 17.33 10.21
N TYR A 343 18.61 16.38 10.65
CA TYR A 343 19.93 16.60 11.24
C TYR A 343 21.06 16.57 10.21
N SER A 344 20.73 16.55 8.91
CA SER A 344 21.69 16.49 7.81
C SER A 344 22.49 15.19 7.73
N ASN A 345 22.08 14.11 8.42
CA ASN A 345 22.60 12.77 8.16
C ASN A 345 22.03 12.27 6.83
N LYS A 346 22.87 11.60 6.03
CA LYS A 346 22.53 11.30 4.62
C LYS A 346 22.68 9.84 4.27
N VAL A 347 21.73 9.35 3.49
CA VAL A 347 21.89 8.17 2.63
C VAL A 347 22.22 8.69 1.23
N THR A 348 23.27 8.13 0.60
CA THR A 348 23.69 8.51 -0.75
C THR A 348 23.62 7.33 -1.72
N PHE A 349 23.26 7.62 -2.97
CA PHE A 349 23.00 6.62 -4.00
C PHE A 349 24.02 6.71 -5.14
N SER A 350 24.58 5.56 -5.52
CA SER A 350 25.57 5.44 -6.59
C SER A 350 24.99 4.68 -7.78
N TYR A 351 25.22 5.19 -8.99
CA TYR A 351 24.66 4.65 -10.23
C TYR A 351 25.77 4.26 -11.20
N ASN A 352 25.53 3.22 -12.01
CA ASN A 352 26.42 2.87 -13.13
C ASN A 352 26.10 3.71 -14.39
N SER A 353 26.89 3.55 -15.47
CA SER A 353 26.71 4.32 -16.71
C SER A 353 25.33 4.16 -17.37
N ASN A 354 24.62 3.06 -17.09
CA ASN A 354 23.27 2.79 -17.58
C ASN A 354 22.18 3.35 -16.65
N ALA A 355 22.55 4.19 -15.68
CA ALA A 355 21.68 4.73 -14.64
C ALA A 355 20.97 3.66 -13.78
N GLN A 356 21.60 2.51 -13.58
CA GLN A 356 21.15 1.51 -12.61
C GLN A 356 21.77 1.79 -11.23
N LEU A 357 20.96 1.71 -10.17
CA LEU A 357 21.41 1.89 -8.79
C LEU A 357 22.29 0.71 -8.36
N VAL A 358 23.58 0.94 -8.13
CA VAL A 358 24.55 -0.11 -7.75
C VAL A 358 25.02 0.00 -6.30
N GLY A 359 24.76 1.11 -5.62
CA GLY A 359 25.20 1.31 -4.24
C GLY A 359 24.30 2.23 -3.42
N VAL A 360 24.05 1.83 -2.17
CA VAL A 360 23.34 2.62 -1.15
C VAL A 360 24.28 2.79 0.04
N THR A 361 24.71 4.02 0.33
CA THR A 361 25.64 4.31 1.43
C THR A 361 24.93 5.02 2.56
N ASP A 362 24.99 4.45 3.77
CA ASP A 362 24.39 5.01 4.98
C ASP A 362 25.14 6.25 5.51
N ALA A 363 24.64 6.84 6.59
CA ALA A 363 25.25 8.03 7.20
C ALA A 363 26.57 7.74 7.94
N ASP A 364 26.91 6.47 8.19
CA ASP A 364 28.20 6.03 8.73
C ASP A 364 29.24 5.81 7.62
N GLY A 365 28.86 5.95 6.34
CA GLY A 365 29.72 5.71 5.20
C GLY A 365 29.84 4.24 4.80
N LYS A 366 28.95 3.37 5.29
CA LYS A 366 28.93 1.94 4.95
C LYS A 366 28.01 1.73 3.74
N THR A 367 28.47 0.95 2.77
CA THR A 367 27.78 0.79 1.47
C THR A 367 27.20 -0.61 1.30
N SER A 368 25.90 -0.68 0.98
CA SER A 368 25.24 -1.86 0.43
C SER A 368 25.33 -1.85 -1.09
N VAL A 369 25.62 -3.00 -1.69
CA VAL A 369 25.87 -3.15 -3.14
C VAL A 369 24.76 -3.95 -3.80
N LEU A 370 24.33 -3.51 -4.98
CA LEU A 370 23.34 -4.20 -5.82
C LEU A 370 24.04 -4.76 -7.06
N ASP A 371 23.95 -6.08 -7.24
CA ASP A 371 24.47 -6.79 -8.41
C ASP A 371 23.33 -7.12 -9.37
N TYR A 372 23.57 -6.88 -10.67
CA TYR A 372 22.59 -7.11 -11.74
C TYR A 372 22.95 -8.35 -12.58
N ASN A 373 21.93 -9.06 -13.07
CA ASN A 373 22.10 -10.12 -14.06
C ASN A 373 22.27 -9.56 -15.49
N ALA A 374 22.41 -10.44 -16.48
CA ALA A 374 22.60 -10.07 -17.87
C ALA A 374 21.37 -9.36 -18.48
N GLU A 375 20.17 -9.60 -17.93
CA GLU A 375 18.90 -9.01 -18.33
C GLU A 375 18.63 -7.64 -17.67
N GLY A 376 19.56 -7.16 -16.84
CA GLY A 376 19.47 -5.87 -16.17
C GLY A 376 18.53 -5.85 -14.96
N LEU A 377 18.25 -7.01 -14.36
CA LEU A 377 17.47 -7.17 -13.12
C LEU A 377 18.43 -7.38 -11.92
N VAL A 378 18.04 -6.91 -10.74
CA VAL A 378 18.84 -7.05 -9.51
C VAL A 378 18.87 -8.51 -9.08
N ALA A 379 20.01 -9.17 -9.18
CA ALA A 379 20.17 -10.57 -8.79
C ALA A 379 20.53 -10.74 -7.31
N LYS A 380 21.24 -9.77 -6.73
CA LYS A 380 21.72 -9.85 -5.35
C LYS A 380 21.90 -8.46 -4.74
N ILE A 381 21.60 -8.34 -3.45
CA ILE A 381 21.92 -7.16 -2.64
C ILE A 381 22.80 -7.64 -1.48
N THR A 382 23.98 -7.06 -1.30
CA THR A 382 24.88 -7.39 -0.19
C THR A 382 25.05 -6.17 0.70
N ASP A 383 24.82 -6.34 2.00
CA ASP A 383 25.00 -5.27 2.99
C ASP A 383 26.48 -5.11 3.41
N PRO A 384 26.83 -4.06 4.16
CA PRO A 384 28.21 -3.82 4.58
C PRO A 384 28.78 -4.89 5.53
N PHE A 385 27.94 -5.75 6.09
CA PHE A 385 28.30 -6.79 7.04
C PHE A 385 28.43 -8.18 6.37
N GLY A 386 28.21 -8.25 5.05
CA GLY A 386 28.30 -9.46 4.25
C GLY A 386 27.02 -10.32 4.26
N ARG A 387 25.93 -9.85 4.88
CA ARG A 387 24.60 -10.47 4.73
C ARG A 387 24.04 -10.09 3.37
N PHE A 388 23.16 -10.91 2.80
CA PHE A 388 22.67 -10.65 1.45
C PHE A 388 21.24 -11.15 1.22
N ALA A 389 20.52 -10.45 0.35
CA ALA A 389 19.30 -10.95 -0.28
C ALA A 389 19.60 -11.37 -1.71
N GLN A 390 18.90 -12.39 -2.22
CA GLN A 390 19.09 -12.93 -3.57
C GLN A 390 17.76 -13.10 -4.29
N PHE A 391 17.75 -12.84 -5.59
CA PHE A 391 16.55 -12.80 -6.42
C PHE A 391 16.75 -13.62 -7.70
N SER A 392 15.75 -14.40 -8.08
CA SER A 392 15.76 -15.20 -9.31
C SER A 392 14.55 -14.89 -10.17
N TYR A 393 14.75 -14.96 -11.48
CA TYR A 393 13.75 -14.56 -12.47
C TYR A 393 13.50 -15.65 -13.50
N ASN A 394 12.29 -15.70 -14.06
CA ASN A 394 12.02 -16.46 -15.27
C ASN A 394 12.43 -15.66 -16.53
N PRO A 395 12.45 -16.27 -17.73
CA PRO A 395 12.76 -15.55 -18.98
C PRO A 395 11.82 -14.38 -19.28
N GLU A 396 10.60 -14.39 -18.75
CA GLU A 396 9.62 -13.34 -18.90
C GLU A 396 9.78 -12.17 -17.92
N ARG A 397 10.88 -12.15 -17.12
CA ARG A 397 11.23 -11.12 -16.13
C ARG A 397 10.32 -11.08 -14.89
N ASP A 398 9.65 -12.17 -14.56
CA ASP A 398 8.91 -12.30 -13.30
C ASP A 398 9.86 -12.74 -12.18
N LEU A 399 9.75 -12.13 -10.99
CA LEU A 399 10.50 -12.52 -9.80
C LEU A 399 9.96 -13.83 -9.23
N VAL A 400 10.63 -14.97 -9.44
CA VAL A 400 10.13 -16.30 -9.07
C VAL A 400 10.69 -16.85 -7.76
N GLU A 401 11.83 -16.36 -7.29
CA GLU A 401 12.38 -16.72 -5.98
C GLU A 401 13.06 -15.50 -5.34
N LEU A 402 12.80 -15.32 -4.04
CA LEU A 402 13.44 -14.35 -3.18
C LEU A 402 14.04 -15.08 -1.98
N VAL A 403 15.29 -14.78 -1.66
CA VAL A 403 16.00 -15.26 -0.48
C VAL A 403 16.38 -14.06 0.38
N ASP A 404 15.94 -14.04 1.63
CA ASP A 404 16.25 -12.95 2.56
C ASP A 404 17.67 -13.06 3.16
N MET A 405 18.07 -12.07 3.95
CA MET A 405 19.38 -12.04 4.62
C MET A 405 19.59 -13.14 5.68
N GLY A 406 18.53 -13.83 6.08
CA GLY A 406 18.53 -15.02 6.93
C GLY A 406 18.64 -16.34 6.18
N GLY A 407 18.58 -16.32 4.84
CA GLY A 407 18.56 -17.50 3.99
C GLY A 407 17.17 -18.13 3.82
N ILE A 408 16.11 -17.46 4.29
CA ILE A 408 14.73 -17.94 4.14
C ILE A 408 14.24 -17.64 2.73
N LYS A 409 13.60 -18.64 2.12
CA LYS A 409 13.15 -18.59 0.73
C LYS A 409 11.65 -18.35 0.62
N THR A 410 11.27 -17.49 -0.32
CA THR A 410 9.91 -17.34 -0.83
C THR A 410 9.91 -17.64 -2.31
N GLN A 411 9.03 -18.54 -2.76
CA GLN A 411 8.81 -18.84 -4.17
C GLN A 411 7.49 -18.22 -4.64
N LEU A 412 7.52 -17.66 -5.85
CA LEU A 412 6.42 -16.91 -6.43
C LEU A 412 6.05 -17.48 -7.80
N GLY A 413 4.76 -17.65 -8.03
CA GLY A 413 4.19 -18.06 -9.31
C GLY A 413 3.40 -16.95 -9.95
N TYR A 414 3.34 -16.94 -11.28
CA TYR A 414 2.62 -15.94 -12.07
C TYR A 414 1.73 -16.62 -13.11
N ASP A 415 0.65 -15.94 -13.51
CA ASP A 415 -0.12 -16.29 -14.70
C ASP A 415 0.43 -15.62 -15.97
N ALA A 416 -0.25 -15.83 -17.09
CA ALA A 416 0.15 -15.27 -18.39
C ALA A 416 0.08 -13.73 -18.44
N ASP A 417 -0.79 -13.12 -17.62
CA ASP A 417 -1.00 -11.67 -17.54
C ASP A 417 -0.15 -11.00 -16.44
N LYS A 418 0.80 -11.76 -15.88
CA LYS A 418 1.76 -11.34 -14.85
C LYS A 418 1.12 -11.04 -13.50
N TYR A 419 -0.06 -11.61 -13.23
CA TYR A 419 -0.60 -11.61 -11.88
C TYR A 419 0.07 -12.72 -11.06
N LEU A 420 0.49 -12.38 -9.83
CA LEU A 420 0.86 -13.39 -8.84
C LEU A 420 -0.26 -14.43 -8.73
N SER A 421 0.10 -15.69 -8.92
CA SER A 421 -0.78 -16.86 -8.87
C SER A 421 -0.48 -17.78 -7.69
N SER A 422 0.74 -17.73 -7.15
CA SER A 422 1.10 -18.46 -5.93
C SER A 422 2.19 -17.79 -5.11
N ILE A 423 2.13 -17.96 -3.79
CA ILE A 423 3.19 -17.60 -2.85
C ILE A 423 3.47 -18.82 -1.97
N ASP A 424 4.70 -19.33 -1.99
CA ASP A 424 5.16 -20.46 -1.19
C ASP A 424 6.31 -20.06 -0.26
N PHE A 425 6.09 -20.26 1.04
CA PHE A 425 7.09 -20.04 2.10
C PHE A 425 7.84 -21.32 2.49
N GLY A 426 7.75 -22.37 1.67
CA GLY A 426 8.25 -23.72 1.96
C GLY A 426 7.37 -24.50 2.94
N GLN A 427 6.13 -24.05 3.18
CA GLN A 427 5.22 -24.57 4.21
C GLN A 427 3.78 -24.73 3.70
N GLY A 428 3.62 -24.71 2.38
CA GLY A 428 2.35 -24.77 1.69
C GLY A 428 2.08 -23.48 0.91
N ILE A 429 1.21 -23.60 -0.07
CA ILE A 429 1.04 -22.59 -1.12
C ILE A 429 -0.20 -21.75 -0.81
N TRP A 430 -0.02 -20.43 -0.75
CA TRP A 430 -1.12 -19.50 -0.95
C TRP A 430 -1.38 -19.40 -2.45
N ALA A 431 -2.56 -19.84 -2.91
CA ALA A 431 -2.94 -19.71 -4.31
C ALA A 431 -3.79 -18.46 -4.51
N ILE A 432 -3.45 -17.66 -5.51
CA ILE A 432 -4.16 -16.43 -5.88
C ILE A 432 -4.73 -16.64 -7.27
N TYR A 433 -6.04 -16.42 -7.42
CA TYR A 433 -6.70 -16.45 -8.71
C TYR A 433 -7.32 -15.10 -9.00
N THR A 434 -6.75 -14.41 -9.98
CA THR A 434 -7.15 -13.07 -10.39
C THR A 434 -7.95 -13.19 -11.69
N GLU A 435 -9.18 -12.71 -11.67
CA GLU A 435 -10.05 -12.64 -12.84
C GLU A 435 -10.37 -11.17 -13.09
N PRO A 436 -9.55 -10.49 -13.91
CA PRO A 436 -9.72 -9.09 -14.18
C PRO A 436 -10.93 -8.82 -15.07
N SER A 437 -11.34 -7.55 -15.09
CA SER A 437 -12.28 -7.01 -16.08
C SER A 437 -11.74 -7.19 -17.49
N ASP A 438 -12.51 -7.82 -18.36
CA ASP A 438 -12.10 -8.17 -19.73
C ASP A 438 -12.80 -7.33 -20.82
N GLY A 439 -13.81 -6.54 -20.43
CA GLY A 439 -14.64 -5.74 -21.33
C GLY A 439 -15.59 -6.56 -22.20
N VAL A 440 -15.55 -7.89 -22.06
CA VAL A 440 -16.39 -8.81 -22.81
C VAL A 440 -17.71 -8.93 -22.08
N ASP A 441 -18.69 -8.20 -22.61
CA ASP A 441 -20.09 -8.24 -22.17
C ASP A 441 -20.56 -9.66 -21.80
N ASN A 442 -21.00 -9.79 -20.55
CA ASN A 442 -21.50 -11.03 -19.97
C ASN A 442 -23.02 -10.99 -19.75
N GLY A 443 -23.72 -10.05 -20.38
CA GLY A 443 -25.15 -9.80 -20.17
C GLY A 443 -25.44 -9.05 -18.87
N SER A 444 -24.50 -8.24 -18.39
CA SER A 444 -24.57 -7.52 -17.11
C SER A 444 -24.81 -8.45 -15.92
N ASN A 445 -24.20 -9.63 -15.96
CA ASN A 445 -24.24 -10.56 -14.84
C ASN A 445 -23.36 -10.00 -13.71
N PRO A 446 -23.92 -9.68 -12.53
CA PRO A 446 -23.13 -9.16 -11.41
C PRO A 446 -22.19 -10.20 -10.81
N TYR A 447 -22.38 -11.49 -11.15
CA TYR A 447 -21.53 -12.60 -10.70
C TYR A 447 -21.47 -13.72 -11.75
N PRO A 448 -20.55 -13.65 -12.74
CA PRO A 448 -20.31 -14.75 -13.66
C PRO A 448 -19.65 -15.93 -12.92
N ALA A 449 -19.90 -17.14 -13.42
CA ALA A 449 -19.26 -18.35 -12.90
C ALA A 449 -17.73 -18.21 -12.96
N PRO A 450 -16.96 -18.79 -12.03
CA PRO A 450 -15.50 -18.88 -12.12
C PRO A 450 -15.00 -19.30 -13.50
N GLY A 451 -14.03 -18.56 -14.05
CA GLY A 451 -13.43 -18.75 -15.37
C GLY A 451 -14.29 -18.29 -16.54
N LYS A 452 -15.35 -17.49 -16.32
CA LYS A 452 -16.18 -16.90 -17.37
C LYS A 452 -15.86 -15.42 -17.56
N THR A 453 -16.39 -14.86 -18.63
CA THR A 453 -16.15 -13.45 -18.98
C THR A 453 -16.66 -12.52 -17.88
N MET A 454 -15.80 -11.59 -17.48
CA MET A 454 -16.01 -10.73 -16.33
C MET A 454 -16.72 -9.41 -16.68
N TRP A 455 -16.70 -9.00 -17.94
CA TRP A 455 -17.19 -7.71 -18.42
C TRP A 455 -16.53 -6.54 -17.68
N GLU A 456 -17.27 -5.83 -16.82
CA GLU A 456 -16.76 -4.75 -15.95
C GLU A 456 -16.46 -5.22 -14.53
N ASN A 457 -16.73 -6.49 -14.21
CA ASN A 457 -16.49 -7.05 -12.90
C ASN A 457 -15.03 -7.44 -12.71
N TYR A 458 -14.63 -7.65 -11.46
CA TYR A 458 -13.30 -8.12 -11.11
C TYR A 458 -13.39 -9.06 -9.91
N ARG A 459 -12.65 -10.17 -9.91
CA ARG A 459 -12.61 -11.12 -8.79
C ARG A 459 -11.17 -11.48 -8.43
N ILE A 460 -10.86 -11.50 -7.13
CA ILE A 460 -9.64 -12.10 -6.60
C ILE A 460 -10.06 -13.16 -5.58
N THR A 461 -9.73 -14.41 -5.85
CA THR A 461 -9.91 -15.52 -4.90
C THR A 461 -8.56 -15.91 -4.33
N ILE A 462 -8.45 -15.99 -3.00
CA ILE A 462 -7.24 -16.42 -2.31
C ILE A 462 -7.53 -17.73 -1.59
N THR A 463 -6.71 -18.74 -1.82
CA THR A 463 -6.78 -20.04 -1.14
C THR A 463 -5.59 -20.19 -0.22
N SER A 464 -5.83 -20.44 1.07
CA SER A 464 -4.77 -20.65 2.05
C SER A 464 -4.07 -22.00 1.84
N PRO A 465 -2.86 -22.19 2.40
CA PRO A 465 -2.19 -23.48 2.44
C PRO A 465 -3.02 -24.63 3.01
N MET A 466 -4.04 -24.32 3.82
CA MET A 466 -4.97 -25.30 4.41
C MET A 466 -6.22 -25.53 3.54
N GLY A 467 -6.32 -24.90 2.37
CA GLY A 467 -7.40 -25.06 1.40
C GLY A 467 -8.64 -24.18 1.63
N SER A 468 -8.60 -23.28 2.61
CA SER A 468 -9.68 -22.33 2.87
C SER A 468 -9.67 -21.21 1.83
N GLN A 469 -10.82 -20.82 1.29
CA GLN A 469 -10.92 -19.80 0.24
C GLN A 469 -11.60 -18.54 0.74
N GLN A 470 -11.08 -17.37 0.38
CA GLN A 470 -11.72 -16.07 0.58
C GLN A 470 -11.80 -15.33 -0.76
N GLU A 471 -12.72 -14.36 -0.87
CA GLU A 471 -12.98 -13.66 -2.12
C GLU A 471 -13.11 -12.15 -1.93
N TYR A 472 -12.48 -11.42 -2.84
CA TYR A 472 -12.72 -10.00 -3.08
C TYR A 472 -13.37 -9.87 -4.46
N TYR A 473 -14.39 -9.03 -4.56
CA TYR A 473 -15.12 -8.87 -5.81
C TYR A 473 -15.57 -7.43 -6.00
N TYR A 474 -15.43 -6.93 -7.22
CA TYR A 474 -15.97 -5.65 -7.67
C TYR A 474 -17.04 -5.88 -8.73
N ASP A 475 -18.25 -5.39 -8.47
CA ASP A 475 -19.37 -5.38 -9.42
C ASP A 475 -19.29 -4.09 -10.23
N GLY A 476 -18.84 -4.23 -11.47
CA GLY A 476 -18.70 -3.11 -12.38
C GLY A 476 -20.04 -2.51 -12.79
N TYR A 477 -21.16 -3.24 -12.73
CA TYR A 477 -22.46 -2.70 -13.11
C TYR A 477 -23.01 -1.77 -12.03
N ASN A 478 -23.06 -2.24 -10.79
CA ASN A 478 -23.59 -1.47 -9.66
C ASN A 478 -22.55 -0.55 -9.02
N LYS A 479 -21.27 -0.72 -9.36
CA LYS A 479 -20.11 0.01 -8.81
C LYS A 479 -19.90 -0.22 -7.31
N ASP A 480 -20.36 -1.35 -6.79
CA ASP A 480 -20.13 -1.80 -5.42
C ASP A 480 -19.03 -2.89 -5.39
N SER A 481 -18.41 -3.09 -4.22
CA SER A 481 -17.51 -4.22 -4.00
C SER A 481 -17.83 -4.96 -2.72
N TRP A 482 -17.38 -6.20 -2.60
CA TRP A 482 -17.51 -6.96 -1.37
C TRP A 482 -16.33 -7.88 -1.10
N TYR A 483 -16.21 -8.24 0.17
CA TYR A 483 -15.30 -9.25 0.69
C TYR A 483 -16.11 -10.37 1.36
N VAL A 484 -15.78 -11.62 1.03
CA VAL A 484 -16.30 -12.84 1.67
C VAL A 484 -15.15 -13.55 2.38
N SER A 485 -15.33 -13.77 3.68
CA SER A 485 -14.35 -14.42 4.56
C SER A 485 -14.20 -15.92 4.25
N ALA A 486 -13.15 -16.53 4.77
CA ALA A 486 -12.89 -17.95 4.57
C ALA A 486 -13.91 -18.89 5.22
N ASN A 487 -14.50 -18.47 6.35
CA ASN A 487 -15.63 -19.16 6.97
C ASN A 487 -16.92 -19.05 6.15
N ASP A 488 -17.12 -17.95 5.44
CA ASP A 488 -18.37 -17.61 4.74
C ASP A 488 -18.37 -17.95 3.24
N TYR A 489 -17.23 -18.35 2.68
CA TYR A 489 -17.08 -18.60 1.25
C TYR A 489 -18.02 -19.71 0.74
N VAL A 490 -18.77 -19.41 -0.31
CA VAL A 490 -19.70 -20.31 -0.98
C VAL A 490 -19.19 -20.63 -2.39
N HIS A 491 -18.72 -21.86 -2.58
CA HIS A 491 -18.35 -22.35 -3.92
C HIS A 491 -19.51 -22.18 -4.90
N TYR A 492 -19.19 -21.65 -6.09
CA TYR A 492 -20.16 -21.46 -7.14
C TYR A 492 -20.78 -22.80 -7.57
N LYS A 493 -22.11 -22.89 -7.48
CA LYS A 493 -22.89 -24.01 -8.06
C LYS A 493 -23.86 -23.53 -9.14
N SER A 494 -24.41 -22.32 -8.97
CA SER A 494 -25.33 -21.69 -9.91
C SER A 494 -25.39 -20.17 -9.67
N SER A 495 -26.14 -19.45 -10.51
CA SER A 495 -26.47 -18.03 -10.28
C SER A 495 -27.20 -17.76 -8.96
N ASP A 496 -27.78 -18.78 -8.34
CA ASP A 496 -28.52 -18.70 -7.08
C ASP A 496 -27.73 -19.15 -5.85
N ILE A 497 -26.65 -19.91 -6.08
CA ILE A 497 -25.77 -20.46 -5.03
C ILE A 497 -24.34 -20.03 -5.36
N ASN A 498 -24.00 -18.85 -4.84
CA ASN A 498 -22.69 -18.20 -5.01
C ASN A 498 -22.48 -17.13 -3.91
N ASN A 499 -21.31 -16.52 -3.95
CA ASN A 499 -20.91 -15.45 -3.05
C ASN A 499 -21.76 -14.18 -3.21
N TYR A 500 -22.27 -13.86 -4.39
CA TYR A 500 -23.16 -12.71 -4.59
C TYR A 500 -24.52 -12.84 -3.89
N ARG A 501 -25.12 -14.04 -3.79
CA ARG A 501 -26.47 -14.22 -3.22
C ARG A 501 -26.55 -14.87 -1.84
N LYS A 502 -25.63 -15.77 -1.51
CA LYS A 502 -25.76 -16.63 -0.31
C LYS A 502 -24.77 -16.32 0.79
N ALA A 503 -23.55 -15.91 0.45
CA ALA A 503 -22.51 -15.68 1.43
C ALA A 503 -22.81 -14.44 2.29
N PRO A 504 -22.69 -14.53 3.63
CA PRO A 504 -22.42 -13.36 4.46
C PRO A 504 -21.17 -12.63 3.94
N LYS A 505 -21.21 -11.30 3.90
CA LYS A 505 -20.16 -10.51 3.26
C LYS A 505 -20.04 -9.11 3.84
N THR A 506 -18.85 -8.54 3.74
CA THR A 506 -18.64 -7.11 3.93
C THR A 506 -18.86 -6.43 2.58
N LEU A 507 -19.85 -5.55 2.49
CA LEU A 507 -20.16 -4.74 1.30
C LEU A 507 -19.56 -3.34 1.47
N TYR A 508 -18.85 -2.87 0.46
CA TYR A 508 -18.34 -1.51 0.35
C TYR A 508 -19.17 -0.80 -0.73
N GLU A 509 -19.99 0.15 -0.30
CA GLU A 509 -20.78 1.00 -1.18
C GLU A 509 -19.95 2.21 -1.57
N VAL A 510 -19.92 2.48 -2.88
CA VAL A 510 -19.07 3.51 -3.46
C VAL A 510 -19.95 4.55 -4.15
N ASN A 511 -19.90 5.79 -3.69
CA ASN A 511 -20.64 6.87 -4.35
C ASN A 511 -19.83 7.44 -5.51
N ASN A 512 -20.49 7.56 -6.67
CA ASN A 512 -19.98 8.25 -7.85
C ASN A 512 -20.90 9.48 -8.08
N PRO A 513 -20.50 10.70 -7.71
CA PRO A 513 -21.32 11.87 -7.98
C PRO A 513 -21.51 12.03 -9.49
N SER A 514 -22.78 12.14 -9.89
CA SER A 514 -23.25 11.81 -11.23
C SER A 514 -22.93 12.82 -12.35
N SER A 515 -22.03 13.80 -12.16
CA SER A 515 -21.89 14.91 -13.11
C SER A 515 -20.50 15.52 -13.33
N THR A 516 -19.42 15.11 -12.66
CA THR A 516 -18.11 15.81 -12.76
C THR A 516 -16.89 14.94 -13.09
N GLY A 517 -17.06 13.63 -13.28
CA GLY A 517 -15.91 12.76 -13.51
C GLY A 517 -15.05 12.57 -12.26
N GLU A 518 -15.71 12.24 -11.15
CA GLU A 518 -15.08 12.01 -9.87
C GLU A 518 -15.11 10.53 -9.47
N TYR A 519 -13.93 10.03 -9.11
CA TYR A 519 -13.58 9.10 -8.03
C TYR A 519 -14.72 8.33 -7.33
N GLY A 520 -14.62 7.00 -7.28
CA GLY A 520 -15.42 6.21 -6.35
C GLY A 520 -14.89 6.35 -4.93
N ILE A 521 -15.67 6.93 -4.00
CA ILE A 521 -15.35 6.98 -2.56
C ILE A 521 -16.26 6.04 -1.78
N VAL A 522 -15.70 5.29 -0.83
CA VAL A 522 -16.51 4.45 0.06
C VAL A 522 -17.39 5.35 0.93
N THR A 523 -18.68 5.34 0.68
CA THR A 523 -19.66 6.09 1.48
C THR A 523 -20.27 5.24 2.57
N SER A 524 -20.26 3.92 2.41
CA SER A 524 -20.62 3.04 3.50
C SER A 524 -19.93 1.68 3.44
N ILE A 525 -19.69 1.10 4.61
CA ILE A 525 -19.24 -0.29 4.77
C ILE A 525 -20.29 -1.02 5.58
N ARG A 526 -20.90 -2.05 5.01
CA ARG A 526 -21.86 -2.93 5.67
C ARG A 526 -21.23 -4.28 5.95
N ARG A 527 -21.13 -4.65 7.22
CA ARG A 527 -20.61 -5.94 7.68
C ARG A 527 -21.61 -7.09 7.46
N PRO A 528 -21.18 -8.36 7.52
CA PRO A 528 -22.03 -9.53 7.29
C PRO A 528 -23.34 -9.57 8.07
N MET A 529 -23.34 -9.12 9.34
CA MET A 529 -24.56 -9.07 10.17
C MET A 529 -25.47 -7.86 9.88
N GLY A 530 -25.12 -6.98 8.94
CA GLY A 530 -25.92 -5.83 8.51
C GLY A 530 -25.54 -4.51 9.15
N ASP A 531 -24.69 -4.51 10.17
CA ASP A 531 -24.13 -3.31 10.79
C ASP A 531 -23.38 -2.47 9.76
N ARG A 532 -23.66 -1.17 9.70
CA ARG A 532 -23.13 -0.27 8.67
C ARG A 532 -22.45 0.96 9.24
N LYS A 533 -21.27 1.27 8.72
CA LYS A 533 -20.54 2.54 8.92
C LYS A 533 -20.74 3.43 7.71
N TYR A 534 -20.93 4.73 7.92
CA TYR A 534 -21.11 5.74 6.88
C TYR A 534 -20.06 6.83 6.99
N TYR A 535 -19.62 7.34 5.85
CA TYR A 535 -18.54 8.33 5.75
C TYR A 535 -18.98 9.52 4.91
N GLU A 536 -18.72 10.72 5.43
CA GLU A 536 -18.85 12.00 4.72
C GLU A 536 -17.46 12.60 4.53
N TYR A 537 -17.28 13.38 3.46
CA TYR A 537 -15.97 13.88 3.05
C TYR A 537 -16.00 15.37 2.69
N ASN A 538 -14.86 16.06 2.79
CA ASN A 538 -14.69 17.42 2.26
C ASN A 538 -14.22 17.40 0.78
N ALA A 539 -13.97 18.58 0.19
CA ALA A 539 -13.46 18.68 -1.19
C ALA A 539 -12.04 18.11 -1.39
N ALA A 540 -11.24 18.04 -0.31
CA ALA A 540 -9.95 17.34 -0.28
C ALA A 540 -10.11 15.84 0.08
N ARG A 541 -11.37 15.37 0.13
CA ARG A 541 -11.89 14.05 0.52
C ARG A 541 -11.26 13.43 1.78
N LEU A 542 -11.00 14.27 2.76
CA LEU A 542 -10.80 13.85 4.15
C LEU A 542 -12.15 13.62 4.82
N ILE A 543 -12.24 12.62 5.70
CA ILE A 543 -13.47 12.26 6.43
C ILE A 543 -13.91 13.44 7.30
N THR A 544 -15.02 14.10 6.97
CA THR A 544 -15.59 15.18 7.80
C THR A 544 -16.53 14.63 8.85
N SER A 545 -17.19 13.51 8.57
CA SER A 545 -18.01 12.83 9.56
C SER A 545 -18.07 11.32 9.37
N LEU A 546 -18.27 10.61 10.47
CA LEU A 546 -18.46 9.16 10.55
C LEU A 546 -19.70 8.88 11.38
N SER A 547 -20.59 8.00 10.90
CA SER A 547 -21.78 7.57 11.65
C SER A 547 -22.05 6.07 11.50
N TYR A 548 -22.87 5.51 12.38
CA TYR A 548 -23.25 4.10 12.38
C TYR A 548 -24.75 3.96 12.12
N ASN A 549 -25.14 3.10 11.17
CA ASN A 549 -26.54 2.82 10.81
C ASN A 549 -27.42 4.06 10.60
N ASN A 550 -26.85 5.14 10.04
CA ASN A 550 -27.52 6.43 9.87
C ASN A 550 -28.12 7.01 11.17
N ASP A 551 -27.57 6.66 12.33
CA ASP A 551 -27.96 7.23 13.61
C ASP A 551 -27.37 8.64 13.75
N PRO A 552 -28.18 9.72 13.65
CA PRO A 552 -27.68 11.09 13.74
C PRO A 552 -27.16 11.42 15.16
N SER A 553 -27.50 10.61 16.17
CA SER A 553 -26.98 10.75 17.53
C SER A 553 -25.60 10.13 17.73
N GLY A 554 -25.06 9.42 16.74
CA GLY A 554 -23.78 8.69 16.78
C GLY A 554 -22.69 9.28 15.87
N VAL A 555 -22.76 10.56 15.53
CA VAL A 555 -21.88 11.20 14.53
C VAL A 555 -20.58 11.72 15.15
N TYR A 556 -19.46 11.24 14.65
CA TYR A 556 -18.14 11.82 14.87
C TYR A 556 -17.88 12.88 13.81
N SER A 557 -17.26 14.01 14.14
CA SER A 557 -16.85 15.00 13.14
C SER A 557 -15.41 15.47 13.32
N TYR A 558 -14.77 15.79 12.20
CA TYR A 558 -13.36 16.15 12.13
C TYR A 558 -13.17 17.46 11.39
N LYS A 559 -12.21 18.26 11.85
CA LYS A 559 -11.70 19.45 11.15
C LYS A 559 -10.21 19.31 10.94
N TYR A 560 -9.71 19.99 9.91
CA TYR A 560 -8.33 19.86 9.46
C TYR A 560 -7.66 21.24 9.29
N ASN A 561 -6.34 21.31 9.36
CA ASN A 561 -5.56 22.48 8.97
C ASN A 561 -5.23 22.45 7.46
N GLY A 562 -4.46 23.43 6.97
CA GLY A 562 -4.04 23.51 5.57
C GLY A 562 -3.10 22.40 5.09
N LEU A 563 -2.56 21.58 6.00
CA LEU A 563 -1.74 20.39 5.73
C LEU A 563 -2.51 19.09 6.01
N ASN A 564 -3.84 19.14 6.07
CA ASN A 564 -4.70 17.97 6.26
C ASN A 564 -4.53 17.25 7.62
N TYR A 565 -3.86 17.85 8.60
CA TYR A 565 -3.82 17.33 9.97
C TYR A 565 -5.07 17.72 10.77
N VAL A 566 -5.57 16.80 11.60
CA VAL A 566 -6.77 17.01 12.42
C VAL A 566 -6.54 18.14 13.42
N THR A 567 -7.38 19.18 13.38
CA THR A 567 -7.39 20.31 14.34
C THR A 567 -8.51 20.22 15.36
N GLN A 568 -9.56 19.46 15.05
CA GLN A 568 -10.67 19.25 15.97
C GLN A 568 -11.31 17.89 15.71
N THR A 569 -11.55 17.15 16.78
CA THR A 569 -12.48 16.01 16.78
C THR A 569 -13.65 16.35 17.70
N THR A 570 -14.87 16.15 17.20
CA THR A 570 -16.08 16.24 18.01
C THR A 570 -16.71 14.86 18.08
N LEU A 571 -16.88 14.37 19.29
CA LEU A 571 -17.53 13.10 19.55
C LEU A 571 -19.07 13.27 19.48
N PRO A 572 -19.83 12.19 19.28
CA PRO A 572 -21.29 12.23 19.17
C PRO A 572 -22.05 12.94 20.30
N ASN A 573 -21.52 13.01 21.51
CA ASN A 573 -22.10 13.72 22.66
C ASN A 573 -21.71 15.21 22.73
N GLY A 574 -21.04 15.74 21.71
CA GLY A 574 -20.58 17.13 21.64
C GLY A 574 -19.27 17.40 22.37
N LEU A 575 -18.62 16.41 22.99
CA LEU A 575 -17.28 16.59 23.55
C LEU A 575 -16.28 16.88 22.43
N VAL A 576 -15.52 17.96 22.60
CA VAL A 576 -14.55 18.42 21.63
C VAL A 576 -13.14 18.18 22.16
N THR A 577 -12.29 17.60 21.30
CA THR A 577 -10.83 17.64 21.44
C THR A 577 -10.29 18.59 20.38
N LYS A 578 -9.54 19.62 20.79
CA LYS A 578 -8.86 20.55 19.89
C LYS A 578 -7.37 20.27 19.87
N LEU A 579 -6.80 20.28 18.67
CA LEU A 579 -5.39 20.11 18.40
C LEU A 579 -4.89 21.43 17.79
N ALA A 580 -3.95 22.09 18.46
CA ALA A 580 -3.33 23.32 17.98
C ALA A 580 -1.91 23.02 17.53
N TYR A 581 -1.54 23.58 16.38
CA TYR A 581 -0.24 23.40 15.76
C TYR A 581 0.57 24.70 15.82
N ALA A 582 1.90 24.59 15.74
CA ALA A 582 2.79 25.74 15.62
C ALA A 582 2.55 26.49 14.29
N ALA A 583 3.24 27.62 14.10
CA ALA A 583 3.09 28.45 12.90
C ALA A 583 3.46 27.72 11.59
N ASN A 584 4.24 26.64 11.66
CA ASN A 584 4.51 25.75 10.53
C ASN A 584 3.33 24.87 10.13
N ASN A 585 2.24 24.83 10.92
CA ASN A 585 1.07 23.95 10.78
C ASN A 585 1.37 22.44 10.90
N GLU A 586 2.55 22.06 11.40
CA GLU A 586 3.02 20.67 11.44
C GLU A 586 3.20 20.18 12.89
N ASP A 587 3.88 20.97 13.72
CA ASP A 587 4.18 20.58 15.10
C ASP A 587 2.98 20.76 16.02
N LEU A 588 2.53 19.68 16.66
CA LEU A 588 1.39 19.70 17.57
C LEU A 588 1.78 20.31 18.93
N ILE A 589 1.48 21.59 19.16
CA ILE A 589 1.85 22.30 20.38
C ILE A 589 0.85 22.15 21.53
N SER A 590 -0.41 21.76 21.26
CA SER A 590 -1.41 21.61 22.31
C SER A 590 -2.55 20.65 21.95
N ILE A 591 -2.96 19.84 22.92
CA ILE A 591 -4.19 19.05 22.92
C ILE A 591 -5.07 19.55 24.05
N THR A 592 -6.25 20.04 23.72
CA THR A 592 -7.23 20.56 24.69
C THR A 592 -8.51 19.74 24.63
N ASP A 593 -8.90 19.12 25.74
CA ASP A 593 -10.18 18.44 25.90
C ASP A 593 -10.81 18.74 27.27
N SER A 594 -11.91 18.06 27.61
CA SER A 594 -12.61 18.25 28.89
C SER A 594 -11.78 17.86 30.13
N ARG A 595 -10.63 17.21 29.97
CA ARG A 595 -9.74 16.81 31.06
C ARG A 595 -8.62 17.83 31.32
N GLY A 596 -8.50 18.86 30.48
CA GLY A 596 -7.45 19.88 30.55
C GLY A 596 -6.56 19.93 29.32
N ILE A 597 -5.42 20.60 29.47
CA ILE A 597 -4.50 20.90 28.37
C ILE A 597 -3.23 20.05 28.53
N GLN A 598 -2.80 19.42 27.44
CA GLN A 598 -1.46 18.87 27.29
C GLN A 598 -0.71 19.73 26.26
N SER A 599 0.54 20.07 26.50
CA SER A 599 1.34 20.90 25.59
C SER A 599 2.71 20.31 25.28
N PHE A 600 3.26 20.74 24.14
CA PHE A 600 4.54 20.29 23.63
C PHE A 600 5.36 21.49 23.11
N GLU A 601 6.67 21.44 23.32
CA GLU A 601 7.65 22.38 22.79
C GLU A 601 8.55 21.61 21.82
N TYR A 602 8.99 22.28 20.74
CA TYR A 602 9.77 21.67 19.67
C TYR A 602 11.06 22.46 19.38
N ASN A 603 12.09 21.79 18.90
CA ASN A 603 13.27 22.44 18.30
C ASN A 603 13.01 22.74 16.80
N PRO A 604 13.93 23.44 16.10
CA PRO A 604 13.81 23.67 14.66
C PRO A 604 13.87 22.41 13.77
N TYR A 605 14.18 21.24 14.35
CA TYR A 605 14.27 19.93 13.66
C TYR A 605 13.02 19.07 13.90
N HIS A 606 11.95 19.63 14.47
CA HIS A 606 10.67 18.96 14.75
C HIS A 606 10.71 17.92 15.89
N ASP A 607 11.75 17.92 16.73
CA ASP A 607 11.79 17.07 17.92
C ASP A 607 11.19 17.75 19.14
N ILE A 608 10.48 16.95 19.95
CA ILE A 608 9.89 17.41 21.21
C ILE A 608 11.00 17.73 22.20
N THR A 609 11.16 19.00 22.57
CA THR A 609 12.10 19.48 23.61
C THR A 609 11.44 19.57 24.99
N ALA A 610 10.11 19.65 25.04
CA ALA A 610 9.39 19.46 26.29
C ALA A 610 7.96 18.96 26.08
N ALA A 611 7.46 18.22 27.07
CA ALA A 611 6.06 17.81 27.15
C ALA A 611 5.51 18.12 28.54
N THR A 612 4.36 18.79 28.60
CA THR A 612 3.65 19.10 29.84
C THR A 612 2.34 18.32 29.88
N ASP A 613 2.17 17.49 30.90
CA ASP A 613 0.94 16.70 31.07
C ASP A 613 -0.25 17.57 31.53
N ARG A 614 -1.45 16.97 31.58
CA ARG A 614 -2.68 17.68 32.01
C ARG A 614 -2.67 18.15 33.47
N LYS A 615 -1.70 17.70 34.28
CA LYS A 615 -1.52 18.13 35.68
C LYS A 615 -0.48 19.25 35.79
N GLY A 616 0.12 19.69 34.68
CA GLY A 616 1.18 20.70 34.66
C GLY A 616 2.58 20.15 34.90
N ASN A 617 2.75 18.81 34.93
CA ASN A 617 4.07 18.21 35.10
C ASN A 617 4.85 18.29 33.79
N LYS A 618 5.97 19.01 33.78
CA LYS A 618 6.83 19.21 32.60
C LYS A 618 7.99 18.21 32.59
N THR A 619 8.20 17.54 31.47
CA THR A 619 9.42 16.77 31.16
C THR A 619 10.16 17.47 30.03
N ALA A 620 11.46 17.71 30.18
CA ALA A 620 12.32 18.32 29.17
C ALA A 620 13.25 17.29 28.54
N ILE A 621 13.59 17.48 27.26
CA ILE A 621 14.47 16.62 26.45
C ILE A 621 15.47 17.51 25.72
N GLU A 622 16.75 17.18 25.82
CA GLU A 622 17.83 17.78 25.06
C GLU A 622 18.38 16.74 24.07
N TYR A 623 18.77 17.18 22.86
CA TYR A 623 19.28 16.34 21.79
C TYR A 623 20.72 16.73 21.43
N ASN A 624 21.52 15.77 20.96
CA ASN A 624 22.84 16.03 20.38
C ASN A 624 22.72 16.49 18.90
N GLY A 625 23.86 16.78 18.26
CA GLY A 625 23.89 17.23 16.86
C GLY A 625 23.48 16.17 15.82
N PHE A 626 23.20 14.93 16.22
CA PHE A 626 22.75 13.84 15.37
C PHE A 626 21.28 13.46 15.60
N GLY A 627 20.54 14.24 16.39
CA GLY A 627 19.13 13.99 16.70
C GLY A 627 18.87 12.94 17.76
N GLN A 628 19.89 12.54 18.50
CA GLN A 628 19.75 11.55 19.56
C GLN A 628 19.57 12.25 20.91
N ALA A 629 18.64 11.79 21.74
CA ALA A 629 18.41 12.36 23.06
C ALA A 629 19.69 12.27 23.91
N SER A 630 20.22 13.39 24.38
CA SER A 630 21.41 13.46 25.22
C SER A 630 21.07 13.58 26.71
N LYS A 631 19.91 14.16 27.03
CA LYS A 631 19.47 14.37 28.40
C LYS A 631 17.95 14.49 28.51
N THR A 632 17.38 13.97 29.60
CA THR A 632 16.00 14.22 29.99
C THR A 632 15.95 14.75 31.43
N THR A 633 15.00 15.64 31.69
CA THR A 633 14.71 16.14 33.05
C THR A 633 13.24 15.90 33.35
N ASP A 634 12.96 15.10 34.37
CA ASP A 634 11.59 14.78 34.76
C ASP A 634 10.94 15.92 35.60
N PRO A 635 9.63 15.85 35.89
CA PRO A 635 8.93 16.91 36.62
C PRO A 635 9.44 17.17 38.04
N LEU A 636 10.22 16.24 38.62
CA LEU A 636 10.84 16.40 39.93
C LEU A 636 12.24 17.00 39.85
N GLY A 637 12.70 17.35 38.64
CA GLY A 637 14.05 17.86 38.38
C GLY A 637 15.12 16.77 38.30
N VAL A 638 14.74 15.49 38.30
CA VAL A 638 15.72 14.41 38.20
C VAL A 638 16.22 14.31 36.77
N VAL A 639 17.54 14.39 36.62
CA VAL A 639 18.24 14.34 35.34
C VAL A 639 18.62 12.90 35.00
N THR A 640 18.33 12.50 33.77
CA THR A 640 18.85 11.27 33.14
C THR A 640 19.66 11.65 31.91
N GLU A 641 20.92 11.24 31.84
CA GLU A 641 21.86 11.52 30.74
C GLU A 641 22.07 10.26 29.90
N TYR A 642 22.20 10.44 28.59
CA TYR A 642 22.43 9.39 27.60
C TYR A 642 23.75 9.67 26.90
N LEU A 643 24.73 8.80 27.15
CA LEU A 643 26.09 8.94 26.65
C LEU A 643 26.30 7.99 25.47
N TYR A 644 26.79 8.54 24.36
CA TYR A 644 27.04 7.82 23.12
C TYR A 644 28.53 7.56 22.93
N ASP A 645 28.89 6.45 22.29
CA ASP A 645 30.27 6.14 21.91
C ASP A 645 30.74 6.96 20.69
N ALA A 646 31.98 6.73 20.24
CA ALA A 646 32.55 7.42 19.08
C ALA A 646 31.77 7.17 17.79
N ASP A 647 31.12 6.01 17.68
CA ASP A 647 30.29 5.61 16.53
C ASP A 647 28.85 6.13 16.67
N GLN A 648 28.55 6.97 17.67
CA GLN A 648 27.19 7.48 17.96
C GLN A 648 26.19 6.42 18.40
N ARG A 649 26.63 5.33 19.03
CA ARG A 649 25.73 4.33 19.63
C ARG A 649 25.61 4.57 21.13
N LEU A 650 24.41 4.39 21.70
CA LEU A 650 24.17 4.59 23.13
C LEU A 650 25.07 3.67 23.99
N ASN A 651 26.07 4.19 24.67
CA ASN A 651 26.98 3.39 25.49
C ASN A 651 26.47 3.28 26.94
N GLN A 652 25.97 4.38 27.50
CA GLN A 652 25.71 4.49 28.93
C GLN A 652 24.50 5.38 29.25
N ILE A 653 23.72 5.00 30.27
CA ILE A 653 22.63 5.82 30.83
C ILE A 653 22.96 6.14 32.29
N ASN A 654 23.00 7.43 32.63
CA ASN A 654 23.18 7.90 34.00
C ASN A 654 21.90 8.54 34.51
N ARG A 655 21.55 8.34 35.78
CA ARG A 655 20.48 9.06 36.45
C ARG A 655 20.95 9.46 37.84
N ASP A 656 20.87 10.76 38.13
CA ASP A 656 21.31 11.31 39.42
C ASP A 656 22.75 10.90 39.80
N GLY A 657 23.67 10.99 38.83
CA GLY A 657 25.08 10.61 38.98
C GLY A 657 25.35 9.10 39.09
N LYS A 658 24.33 8.25 39.05
CA LYS A 658 24.46 6.78 39.08
C LYS A 658 24.32 6.19 37.69
N VAL A 659 25.21 5.26 37.35
CA VAL A 659 25.10 4.48 36.12
C VAL A 659 23.95 3.50 36.24
N LEU A 660 22.92 3.66 35.41
CA LEU A 660 21.77 2.74 35.35
C LEU A 660 22.01 1.58 34.40
N LEU A 661 22.77 1.84 33.33
CA LEU A 661 23.03 0.91 32.25
C LEU A 661 24.36 1.24 31.58
N ASN A 662 25.17 0.22 31.34
CA ASN A 662 26.23 0.23 30.33
C ASN A 662 25.93 -0.85 29.29
N GLN A 663 26.29 -0.62 28.04
CA GLN A 663 26.12 -1.62 26.98
C GLN A 663 27.25 -1.63 25.97
N SER A 664 27.55 -2.81 25.43
CA SER A 664 28.53 -3.01 24.36
C SER A 664 27.83 -3.49 23.10
N TYR A 665 28.55 -3.43 21.98
CA TYR A 665 28.02 -3.74 20.66
C TYR A 665 28.82 -4.86 19.97
N ASP A 666 28.17 -5.58 19.05
CA ASP A 666 28.85 -6.46 18.10
C ASP A 666 29.32 -5.69 16.86
N THR A 667 29.93 -6.39 15.91
CA THR A 667 30.47 -5.79 14.68
C THR A 667 29.38 -5.24 13.74
N GLN A 668 28.11 -5.62 13.95
CA GLN A 668 26.96 -5.14 13.18
C GLN A 668 26.23 -4.00 13.89
N GLY A 669 26.74 -3.56 15.05
CA GLY A 669 26.15 -2.46 15.84
C GLY A 669 24.97 -2.87 16.71
N ARG A 670 24.77 -4.18 16.95
CA ARG A 670 23.71 -4.72 17.81
C ARG A 670 24.24 -4.89 19.22
N VAL A 671 23.37 -4.80 20.23
CA VAL A 671 23.79 -4.84 21.63
C VAL A 671 24.33 -6.22 22.00
N SER A 672 25.64 -6.37 22.20
CA SER A 672 26.29 -7.64 22.55
C SER A 672 26.29 -7.93 24.04
N SER A 673 26.25 -6.90 24.90
CA SER A 673 26.09 -7.07 26.33
C SER A 673 25.45 -5.85 27.01
N ARG A 674 24.84 -6.07 28.18
CA ARG A 674 24.31 -5.03 29.05
C ARG A 674 24.72 -5.28 30.49
N THR A 675 25.13 -4.22 31.18
CA THR A 675 25.38 -4.23 32.63
C THR A 675 24.40 -3.29 33.31
N GLY A 676 23.56 -3.83 34.18
CA GLY A 676 22.57 -3.07 34.94
C GLY A 676 23.16 -2.33 36.15
N ILE A 677 22.32 -1.57 36.86
CA ILE A 677 22.69 -0.85 38.09
C ILE A 677 23.21 -1.76 39.21
N ASP A 678 22.82 -3.03 39.21
CA ASP A 678 23.29 -4.06 40.14
C ASP A 678 24.68 -4.61 39.82
N GLY A 679 25.30 -4.14 38.72
CA GLY A 679 26.59 -4.61 38.22
C GLY A 679 26.50 -5.96 37.50
N VAL A 680 25.30 -6.50 37.28
CA VAL A 680 25.10 -7.77 36.58
C VAL A 680 25.21 -7.56 35.08
N THR A 681 26.16 -8.27 34.46
CA THR A 681 26.33 -8.28 33.00
C THR A 681 25.64 -9.50 32.38
N ILE A 682 24.82 -9.25 31.35
CA ILE A 682 24.23 -10.27 30.50
C ILE A 682 24.68 -10.06 29.05
N GLY A 683 24.98 -11.15 28.35
CA GLY A 683 25.39 -11.14 26.94
C GLY A 683 24.24 -11.54 26.01
N PHE A 684 24.29 -11.09 24.75
CA PHE A 684 23.31 -11.41 23.72
C PHE A 684 24.01 -11.90 22.44
N ALA A 685 23.39 -12.88 21.77
CA ALA A 685 23.76 -13.28 20.42
C ALA A 685 22.53 -13.19 19.50
N TYR A 686 22.78 -13.03 18.22
CA TYR A 686 21.75 -12.81 17.20
C TYR A 686 22.05 -13.62 15.93
N ASP A 687 21.03 -13.91 15.15
CA ASP A 687 21.18 -14.41 13.79
C ASP A 687 21.27 -13.28 12.74
N ASN A 688 21.27 -13.62 11.46
CA ASN A 688 21.38 -12.63 10.39
C ASN A 688 20.11 -11.78 10.18
N LEU A 689 18.95 -12.19 10.68
CA LEU A 689 17.70 -11.43 10.67
C LEU A 689 17.58 -10.50 11.89
N ASP A 690 18.69 -10.29 12.61
CA ASP A 690 18.76 -9.50 13.84
C ASP A 690 17.86 -10.01 14.97
N ARG A 691 17.49 -11.30 14.93
CA ARG A 691 16.71 -11.96 15.98
C ARG A 691 17.64 -12.48 17.05
N MET A 692 17.29 -12.24 18.31
CA MET A 692 18.07 -12.75 19.44
C MET A 692 18.00 -14.28 19.51
N THR A 693 19.15 -14.93 19.50
CA THR A 693 19.29 -16.41 19.57
C THR A 693 19.77 -16.89 20.92
N GLN A 694 20.45 -16.04 21.70
CA GLN A 694 21.00 -16.44 23.00
C GLN A 694 21.07 -15.27 23.99
N ILE A 695 20.81 -15.58 25.25
CA ILE A 695 21.13 -14.74 26.42
C ILE A 695 22.12 -15.50 27.29
N THR A 696 23.29 -14.91 27.56
CA THR A 696 24.33 -15.47 28.42
C THR A 696 24.31 -14.78 29.79
N TYR A 697 24.19 -15.54 30.87
CA TYR A 697 24.15 -15.02 32.24
C TYR A 697 25.53 -15.05 32.91
N PRO A 698 25.74 -14.34 34.04
CA PRO A 698 27.04 -14.30 34.73
C PRO A 698 27.60 -15.65 35.18
N ASP A 699 26.75 -16.66 35.35
CA ASP A 699 27.17 -18.02 35.70
C ASP A 699 27.60 -18.85 34.48
N GLY A 700 27.69 -18.24 33.30
CA GLY A 700 28.04 -18.89 32.03
C GLY A 700 26.92 -19.75 31.44
N LYS A 701 25.75 -19.82 32.08
CA LYS A 701 24.58 -20.53 31.54
C LYS A 701 23.80 -19.65 30.59
N ASN A 702 23.02 -20.28 29.72
CA ASN A 702 22.35 -19.60 28.63
C ASN A 702 20.84 -19.85 28.62
N THR A 703 20.07 -18.85 28.18
CA THR A 703 18.78 -19.09 27.54
C THR A 703 19.00 -19.07 26.03
N VAL A 704 18.54 -20.08 25.30
CA VAL A 704 18.69 -20.19 23.84
C VAL A 704 17.31 -20.16 23.20
N LEU A 705 17.13 -19.29 22.21
CA LEU A 705 15.92 -19.16 21.41
C LEU A 705 16.22 -19.73 20.01
N THR A 706 15.50 -20.78 19.63
CA THR A 706 15.64 -21.36 18.30
C THR A 706 14.45 -20.96 17.45
N TRP A 707 14.74 -20.17 16.44
CA TRP A 707 13.78 -19.69 15.47
C TRP A 707 13.54 -20.70 14.36
N SER A 708 12.37 -20.62 13.73
CA SER A 708 12.08 -21.43 12.56
C SER A 708 12.99 -21.04 11.38
N ALA A 709 13.45 -22.05 10.65
CA ALA A 709 14.28 -21.87 9.46
C ALA A 709 13.50 -21.44 8.21
N VAL A 710 12.17 -21.43 8.29
CA VAL A 710 11.25 -21.14 7.17
C VAL A 710 10.18 -20.10 7.51
N ARG A 711 10.06 -19.71 8.79
CA ARG A 711 9.08 -18.73 9.29
C ARG A 711 9.79 -17.71 10.19
N PRO A 712 10.24 -16.57 9.66
CA PRO A 712 11.17 -15.67 10.36
C PRO A 712 10.64 -15.15 11.69
N SER A 713 9.33 -15.08 11.85
CA SER A 713 8.69 -14.54 13.06
C SER A 713 8.40 -15.58 14.16
N LEU A 714 8.71 -16.86 13.95
CA LEU A 714 8.28 -17.94 14.85
C LEU A 714 9.46 -18.61 15.59
N ILE A 715 9.26 -18.87 16.87
CA ILE A 715 10.18 -19.62 17.73
C ILE A 715 9.71 -21.06 17.81
N GLU A 716 10.57 -22.04 17.56
CA GLU A 716 10.22 -23.47 17.68
C GLU A 716 10.54 -24.04 19.05
N HIS A 717 11.60 -23.57 19.70
CA HIS A 717 11.90 -23.93 21.08
C HIS A 717 12.72 -22.89 21.84
N ILE A 718 12.57 -22.89 23.16
CA ILE A 718 13.33 -22.05 24.09
C ILE A 718 13.96 -22.97 25.13
N SER A 719 15.29 -23.05 25.16
CA SER A 719 16.03 -23.71 26.23
C SER A 719 16.35 -22.70 27.32
N LEU A 720 15.90 -22.95 28.55
CA LEU A 720 16.06 -22.07 29.70
C LEU A 720 17.43 -22.25 30.36
N ARG A 721 17.82 -21.25 31.17
CA ARG A 721 19.06 -21.25 31.96
C ARG A 721 19.29 -22.50 32.82
N ASP A 722 18.23 -23.17 33.25
CA ASP A 722 18.32 -24.40 34.05
C ASP A 722 18.37 -25.71 33.24
N GLY A 723 18.37 -25.61 31.91
CA GLY A 723 18.47 -26.74 30.98
C GLY A 723 17.13 -27.31 30.52
N ARG A 724 15.99 -26.83 31.04
CA ARG A 724 14.67 -27.24 30.56
C ARG A 724 14.30 -26.53 29.26
N THR A 725 13.44 -27.15 28.45
CA THR A 725 13.08 -26.62 27.14
C THR A 725 11.57 -26.53 26.98
N ALA A 726 11.08 -25.40 26.46
CA ALA A 726 9.72 -25.25 25.97
C ALA A 726 9.68 -25.41 24.43
N TYR A 727 8.63 -26.01 23.90
CA TYR A 727 8.45 -26.27 22.47
C TYR A 727 7.15 -25.66 21.94
N PHE A 728 7.19 -25.19 20.70
CA PHE A 728 6.07 -24.57 20.01
C PHE A 728 5.91 -25.20 18.63
N SER A 729 4.68 -25.54 18.27
CA SER A 729 4.35 -26.05 16.93
C SER A 729 3.26 -25.19 16.33
N TYR A 730 3.27 -25.07 15.00
CA TYR A 730 2.41 -24.15 14.27
C TYR A 730 1.83 -24.82 13.02
N ASP A 731 0.64 -24.43 12.59
CA ASP A 731 0.06 -24.87 11.33
C ASP A 731 0.70 -24.17 10.11
N ALA A 732 0.22 -24.52 8.90
CA ALA A 732 0.70 -23.95 7.64
C ALA A 732 0.35 -22.46 7.45
N GLU A 733 -0.59 -21.94 8.25
CA GLU A 733 -0.96 -20.51 8.31
C GLU A 733 -0.20 -19.79 9.44
N GLN A 734 0.85 -20.41 10.00
CA GLN A 734 1.73 -19.85 11.02
C GLN A 734 1.07 -19.61 12.39
N ARG A 735 -0.05 -20.28 12.69
CA ARG A 735 -0.77 -20.16 13.97
C ARG A 735 -0.32 -21.23 14.95
N LEU A 736 -0.14 -20.88 16.23
CA LEU A 736 0.35 -21.78 17.27
C LEU A 736 -0.66 -22.91 17.52
N THR A 737 -0.31 -24.17 17.28
CA THR A 737 -1.20 -25.33 17.50
C THR A 737 -0.86 -26.12 18.76
N ILE A 738 0.41 -26.14 19.16
CA ILE A 738 0.87 -26.86 20.35
C ILE A 738 1.90 -26.01 21.10
N ASN A 739 1.76 -25.94 22.42
CA ASN A 739 2.79 -25.46 23.33
C ASN A 739 3.11 -26.56 24.34
N ILE A 740 4.38 -26.94 24.48
CA ILE A 740 4.86 -27.78 25.58
C ILE A 740 5.71 -26.87 26.46
N ASN A 741 5.28 -26.60 27.68
CA ASN A 741 6.03 -25.77 28.61
C ASN A 741 7.28 -26.51 29.14
N ALA A 742 8.16 -25.78 29.84
CA ALA A 742 9.40 -26.34 30.39
C ALA A 742 9.20 -27.45 31.43
N GLU A 743 7.99 -27.63 31.95
CA GLU A 743 7.59 -28.72 32.88
C GLU A 743 6.92 -29.89 32.15
N ASN A 744 6.99 -29.93 30.82
CA ASN A 744 6.32 -30.90 29.94
C ASN A 744 4.78 -30.83 29.95
N GLY A 745 4.19 -29.76 30.50
CA GLY A 745 2.76 -29.50 30.38
C GLY A 745 2.41 -29.08 28.96
N GLN A 746 1.48 -29.81 28.32
CA GLN A 746 1.09 -29.57 26.93
C GLN A 746 -0.24 -28.81 26.84
N SER A 747 -0.26 -27.71 26.09
CA SER A 747 -1.48 -27.02 25.66
C SER A 747 -1.68 -27.18 24.15
N ARG A 748 -2.94 -27.21 23.69
CA ARG A 748 -3.31 -27.33 22.27
C ARG A 748 -4.30 -26.25 21.88
N TYR A 749 -4.21 -25.79 20.64
CA TYR A 749 -5.02 -24.72 20.08
C TYR A 749 -5.59 -25.17 18.73
N GLU A 750 -6.86 -24.87 18.49
CA GLU A 750 -7.52 -25.12 17.20
C GLU A 750 -8.22 -23.83 16.76
N TYR A 751 -8.15 -23.55 15.46
CA TYR A 751 -8.67 -22.33 14.85
C TYR A 751 -9.71 -22.65 13.78
N ASP A 752 -10.62 -21.70 13.51
CA ASP A 752 -11.47 -21.75 12.33
C ASP A 752 -10.72 -21.26 11.07
N LYS A 753 -11.44 -21.11 9.95
CA LYS A 753 -10.84 -20.71 8.67
C LYS A 753 -10.47 -19.23 8.60
N ASN A 754 -11.06 -18.39 9.46
CA ASN A 754 -10.71 -16.97 9.57
C ASN A 754 -9.54 -16.74 10.56
N GLY A 755 -9.07 -17.79 11.24
CA GLY A 755 -8.00 -17.69 12.23
C GLY A 755 -8.47 -17.43 13.66
N ASN A 756 -9.78 -17.52 13.92
CA ASN A 756 -10.31 -17.37 15.27
C ASN A 756 -10.06 -18.63 16.11
N LEU A 757 -9.63 -18.48 17.35
CA LEU A 757 -9.41 -19.61 18.28
C LEU A 757 -10.74 -20.26 18.67
N ILE A 758 -11.04 -21.46 18.18
CA ILE A 758 -12.28 -22.18 18.49
C ILE A 758 -12.14 -23.19 19.63
N ARG A 759 -10.92 -23.66 19.91
CA ARG A 759 -10.66 -24.59 21.02
C ARG A 759 -9.27 -24.41 21.59
N PHE A 760 -9.21 -24.49 22.92
CA PHE A 760 -7.99 -24.49 23.71
C PHE A 760 -8.07 -25.64 24.70
N ILE A 761 -7.05 -26.50 24.73
CA ILE A 761 -6.89 -27.55 25.73
C ILE A 761 -5.69 -27.14 26.58
N ASP A 762 -5.88 -26.96 27.88
CA ASP A 762 -4.81 -26.61 28.80
C ASP A 762 -3.93 -27.82 29.19
N THR A 763 -2.93 -27.59 30.03
CA THR A 763 -2.01 -28.64 30.50
C THR A 763 -2.68 -29.74 31.33
N ASN A 764 -3.88 -29.49 31.84
CA ASN A 764 -4.68 -30.45 32.59
C ASN A 764 -5.67 -31.21 31.69
N SER A 765 -5.53 -31.09 30.35
CA SER A 765 -6.46 -31.63 29.36
C SER A 765 -7.88 -31.06 29.46
N THR A 766 -8.05 -29.90 30.09
CA THR A 766 -9.35 -29.22 30.22
C THR A 766 -9.61 -28.39 28.97
N ALA A 767 -10.76 -28.61 28.32
CA ALA A 767 -11.11 -27.89 27.10
C ALA A 767 -11.89 -26.59 27.38
N THR A 768 -11.54 -25.53 26.65
CA THR A 768 -12.35 -24.32 26.47
C THR A 768 -12.65 -24.15 24.99
N LEU A 769 -13.91 -23.90 24.65
CA LEU A 769 -14.39 -23.72 23.28
C LEU A 769 -14.90 -22.30 23.09
N TRP A 770 -14.71 -21.73 21.90
CA TRP A 770 -15.29 -20.45 21.50
C TRP A 770 -16.14 -20.61 20.24
N GLN A 771 -17.17 -19.78 20.14
CA GLN A 771 -17.96 -19.58 18.93
C GLN A 771 -17.96 -18.10 18.60
N TYR A 772 -18.06 -17.80 17.32
CA TYR A 772 -18.02 -16.46 16.77
C TYR A 772 -19.32 -16.17 16.00
N ASP A 773 -19.70 -14.90 15.92
CA ASP A 773 -20.76 -14.45 15.01
C ASP A 773 -20.19 -14.19 13.60
N ALA A 774 -21.04 -13.82 12.64
CA ALA A 774 -20.61 -13.60 11.26
C ALA A 774 -19.72 -12.36 11.05
N ASN A 775 -19.49 -11.56 12.10
CA ASN A 775 -18.53 -10.46 12.08
C ASN A 775 -17.24 -10.84 12.86
N ASP A 776 -16.98 -12.14 13.07
CA ASP A 776 -15.83 -12.68 13.81
C ASP A 776 -15.74 -12.21 15.28
N ARG A 777 -16.88 -11.85 15.90
CA ARG A 777 -16.93 -11.48 17.32
C ARG A 777 -17.34 -12.67 18.17
N VAL A 778 -16.67 -12.87 19.31
CA VAL A 778 -16.98 -13.98 20.24
C VAL A 778 -18.46 -13.91 20.65
N SER A 779 -19.23 -14.94 20.35
CA SER A 779 -20.65 -15.07 20.71
C SER A 779 -20.86 -16.03 21.89
N ARG A 780 -19.97 -17.01 22.06
CA ARG A 780 -20.02 -17.98 23.17
C ARG A 780 -18.62 -18.43 23.58
N LYS A 781 -18.46 -18.71 24.87
CA LYS A 781 -17.33 -19.45 25.45
C LYS A 781 -17.86 -20.60 26.30
N THR A 782 -17.46 -21.83 26.03
CA THR A 782 -17.91 -23.03 26.75
C THR A 782 -16.72 -23.66 27.47
N TYR A 783 -16.89 -23.97 28.76
CA TYR A 783 -15.92 -24.65 29.59
C TYR A 783 -16.16 -26.17 29.58
N ASP A 784 -15.15 -26.94 29.97
CA ASP A 784 -15.17 -28.41 30.00
C ASP A 784 -16.31 -29.00 30.86
N ASP A 785 -16.69 -28.30 31.93
CA ASP A 785 -17.81 -28.67 32.80
C ASP A 785 -19.21 -28.36 32.20
N GLY A 786 -19.26 -27.93 30.94
CA GLY A 786 -20.46 -27.56 30.21
C GLY A 786 -21.00 -26.17 30.55
N LYS A 787 -20.41 -25.44 31.50
CA LYS A 787 -20.82 -24.05 31.79
C LYS A 787 -20.42 -23.15 30.63
N GLN A 788 -21.18 -22.07 30.43
CA GLN A 788 -21.02 -21.21 29.27
C GLN A 788 -21.08 -19.73 29.63
N GLU A 789 -20.30 -18.94 28.92
CA GLU A 789 -20.51 -17.51 28.79
C GLU A 789 -21.11 -17.21 27.41
N VAL A 790 -22.07 -16.29 27.36
CA VAL A 790 -22.72 -15.86 26.12
C VAL A 790 -22.58 -14.36 26.00
N TYR A 791 -22.22 -13.91 24.81
CA TYR A 791 -21.91 -12.52 24.50
C TYR A 791 -22.86 -12.04 23.39
N THR A 792 -23.41 -10.84 23.55
CA THR A 792 -24.12 -10.13 22.48
C THR A 792 -23.40 -8.81 22.20
N TRP A 793 -23.48 -8.36 20.96
CA TRP A 793 -22.82 -7.14 20.50
C TRP A 793 -23.87 -6.18 19.96
N ASN A 794 -23.66 -4.89 20.17
CA ASN A 794 -24.47 -3.88 19.52
C ASN A 794 -23.89 -3.54 18.14
N SER A 795 -24.60 -2.66 17.43
CA SER A 795 -24.26 -2.30 16.06
C SER A 795 -23.05 -1.38 15.89
N ARG A 796 -22.37 -1.03 16.99
CA ARG A 796 -21.10 -0.28 17.01
C ARG A 796 -19.95 -1.18 17.46
N ASP A 797 -20.05 -2.49 17.26
CA ASP A 797 -19.08 -3.52 17.67
C ASP A 797 -18.71 -3.48 19.16
N SER A 798 -19.60 -2.96 20.01
CA SER A 798 -19.40 -2.90 21.45
C SER A 798 -20.23 -3.99 22.14
N LEU A 799 -19.68 -4.60 23.19
CA LEU A 799 -20.32 -5.68 23.93
C LEU A 799 -21.62 -5.20 24.56
N ASP A 800 -22.78 -5.69 24.14
CA ASP A 800 -24.11 -5.30 24.62
C ASP A 800 -24.50 -6.05 25.90
N SER A 801 -24.26 -7.37 25.93
CA SER A 801 -24.47 -8.17 27.14
C SER A 801 -23.48 -9.32 27.26
N LYS A 802 -23.23 -9.73 28.51
CA LYS A 802 -22.45 -10.92 28.86
C LYS A 802 -23.20 -11.73 29.90
N ARG A 803 -23.66 -12.93 29.54
CA ARG A 803 -24.10 -13.92 30.52
C ARG A 803 -22.89 -14.73 30.96
N ASN A 804 -22.62 -14.79 32.27
CA ASN A 804 -21.52 -15.58 32.81
C ASN A 804 -21.89 -17.06 33.02
N ALA A 805 -20.89 -17.87 33.37
CA ALA A 805 -21.01 -19.30 33.66
C ALA A 805 -22.01 -19.67 34.78
N ARG A 806 -22.45 -18.70 35.61
CA ARG A 806 -23.45 -18.88 36.67
C ARG A 806 -24.86 -18.47 36.23
N GLY A 807 -25.05 -18.16 34.95
CA GLY A 807 -26.34 -17.71 34.39
C GLY A 807 -26.71 -16.26 34.71
N LYS A 808 -25.82 -15.47 35.32
CA LYS A 808 -26.07 -14.05 35.57
C LYS A 808 -25.69 -13.24 34.35
N THR A 809 -26.59 -12.36 33.90
CA THR A 809 -26.34 -11.47 32.76
C THR A 809 -25.91 -10.10 33.25
N THR A 810 -24.83 -9.59 32.67
CA THR A 810 -24.39 -8.21 32.75
C THR A 810 -24.75 -7.51 31.45
N TYR A 811 -25.42 -6.36 31.53
CA TYR A 811 -25.76 -5.51 30.40
C TYR A 811 -24.89 -4.28 30.42
N PHE A 812 -24.38 -3.90 29.26
CA PHE A 812 -23.48 -2.76 29.08
C PHE A 812 -24.22 -1.71 28.25
N SER A 813 -24.38 -0.53 28.82
CA SER A 813 -24.90 0.61 28.09
C SER A 813 -23.77 1.56 27.76
N TYR A 814 -23.81 2.13 26.56
CA TYR A 814 -22.80 3.06 26.08
C TYR A 814 -23.48 4.41 25.81
N ASN A 815 -22.75 5.50 26.03
CA ASN A 815 -23.15 6.79 25.49
C ASN A 815 -23.00 6.79 23.96
N SER A 816 -23.42 7.90 23.36
CA SER A 816 -23.30 8.10 21.91
C SER A 816 -21.86 8.00 21.39
N ASN A 817 -20.83 8.21 22.23
CA ASN A 817 -19.41 8.11 21.84
C ASN A 817 -18.83 6.69 21.93
N GLY A 818 -19.66 5.66 22.17
CA GLY A 818 -19.18 4.31 22.43
C GLY A 818 -18.47 4.14 23.79
N GLY A 819 -18.54 5.15 24.67
CA GLY A 819 -18.01 5.06 26.03
C GLY A 819 -19.00 4.34 26.95
N LEU A 820 -18.54 3.36 27.73
CA LEU A 820 -19.37 2.62 28.68
C LEU A 820 -19.92 3.54 29.77
N THR A 821 -21.25 3.61 29.91
CA THR A 821 -21.95 4.45 30.91
C THR A 821 -22.48 3.66 32.07
N THR A 822 -23.08 2.50 31.81
CA THR A 822 -23.77 1.72 32.84
C THR A 822 -23.46 0.24 32.68
N ILE A 823 -23.24 -0.42 33.82
CA ILE A 823 -23.14 -1.86 33.93
C ILE A 823 -24.28 -2.32 34.83
N ASN A 824 -25.30 -2.97 34.25
CA ASN A 824 -26.44 -3.51 34.98
C ASN A 824 -26.33 -5.02 35.13
N PHE A 825 -26.78 -5.56 36.27
CA PHE A 825 -26.77 -6.99 36.52
C PHE A 825 -28.21 -7.52 36.61
N SER A 826 -28.49 -8.68 36.03
CA SER A 826 -29.77 -9.36 36.24
C SER A 826 -29.93 -9.69 37.74
N LEU A 827 -30.84 -9.01 38.43
CA LEU A 827 -31.18 -9.34 39.82
C LEU A 827 -31.85 -10.72 39.84
N SER A 828 -31.33 -11.63 40.67
CA SER A 828 -31.99 -12.90 40.93
C SER A 828 -33.31 -12.66 41.67
N ARG A 829 -34.46 -12.72 40.99
CA ARG A 829 -35.74 -12.91 41.66
C ARG A 829 -35.79 -14.34 42.21
N LYS A 830 -35.28 -14.56 43.42
CA LYS A 830 -35.80 -15.65 44.26
C LYS A 830 -37.16 -15.18 44.79
N ARG A 831 -38.25 -15.62 44.15
CA ARG A 831 -39.54 -15.70 44.85
C ARG A 831 -39.39 -16.83 45.87
N HIS A 832 -39.14 -16.47 47.12
CA HIS A 832 -39.55 -17.34 48.23
C HIS A 832 -41.03 -17.03 48.47
N SER A 833 -41.90 -17.90 47.98
CA SER A 833 -43.24 -18.05 48.53
C SER A 833 -43.10 -18.74 49.88
N LEU A 834 -43.48 -18.04 50.95
CA LEU A 834 -43.86 -18.64 52.23
C LEU A 834 -45.22 -19.34 52.08
#